data_AF-A0A0M8UJ72-F1
#
_entry.id   AF-A0A0M8UJ72-F1
#
_cell.length_a   1.000
_cell.length_b   1.000
_cell.length_c   1.000
_cell.angle_alpha   90.00
_cell.angle_beta   90.00
_cell.angle_gamma   90.00
#
_symmetry.space_group_name_H-M   'P 1'
#
loop_
_entity.id
_entity.type
_entity.pdbx_description
1 polymer ?
#
loop_
_entity_poly.entity_id
_entity_poly.type
_entity_poly.pdbx_seq_one_letter_code
_entity_poly.pdbx_strand_id
1 'polypeptide(L)'
;MIEDLLAALADGARDAGPRPGIGAEEIADILWLAARVDPAGLRPPPVPPGDAEAGPPPVADPPAPEAAAVSGGPADGQPAVKLLPASVPAPAGKPADDGAGRRGSPVRLPRAASLDDPLALMRALRPVGRRSIGGPGEELDEQLTVERSIERMVPTPVLRPAESRWLDLALVVDTHHSMLLWADLVDELRRVLTRSGVFRDVRTWQLTGTGSGATPMLTRGRSGAPRNPLELADPAGRRLILVLSDTVAGGWREASVQGVLRHWCTHNAVAVLNVLPERLWTRGAVRPVPFAVRADRPAAATRSWQRAATARRSRAGRLRTADVVPVVGVAPGSLARLVRVVSGDGRWRRLACLRLDAEPESAGGREAPAGGVRSALEVVERFRASASPTAQQLAAHLAAVPLTLPVMNLVRRSLLRDSEHGHLAEVALGGLFAPWDHERDAEEVEFEFLPGVREALLGSQLRGEVAAVRELVRRRVWEYMSRNRGTGPDFSATRVTDGREGRRPVAEGTLPFATEPPQERGLTDRIVRVRYDPMPEPQEVGTLLTPRLVLTVGDAPLPAGTAAWVRAGDREVACRAVWADEALPRVFLLLAHEDLVDPARWPGATPLPWAEAEPQVLRVRVDGATDQGHRVALTGEALPYEGDRNGELVRLSPEPEAWTHFRGGPVSHEGALLGVVHGVWPDRMVFLSGRALMEQPGFRAAMAEHGQVSSAGGTVCLAVRFGDDCVHPSGSSPGAEVANLLMNLMADTDVAMSLAGGVQDQQPVQVVLLEDPGALRKAGRLLSELPRTAALFADRRMGDGPFSLDVAVAAGPVESLPERRGVTGQAASEAGRLLRHPGTVNRSRSSPGSLAVALAHPVYEELGALVGPTALRTLVPLGGDTEGWLWTGDCAELGLALTEAADLRGVGVDWPTCGRRSAEPPRAPCTGIRLPGHDRCLAHLEPDEEHAYLRTLRPGSPLDLRGTTFKEGLLQRLLDALRASRSQPVTLGEAAFDRATFVDDWNEGGIEFLAGASFTRAVFAGRARLGKSTFAGPVSFDGAVFLGVGDFDHSRFHGEADFRRAQFRGLAGFSDSAFLDDVSFARAVLEASADLNGMRVAAAADFSRAVFCGLTGLSGASFAGAVSFASTTWELGLVSTGAVFEGPVNFGGATFRGRVRLEQLRLQEPPGSAFADRSGRWAVHQRPDGTWDIRLPGIGDQ
;
A
#
# COMPACT_ATOMS: atom_id res chain seq x y z
N MET A 1 -4.25 -24.80 40.72
CA MET A 1 -4.78 -23.47 40.33
C MET A 1 -3.83 -22.34 40.71
N ILE A 2 -3.54 -22.08 42.00
CA ILE A 2 -2.60 -21.01 42.40
C ILE A 2 -1.17 -21.32 41.95
N GLU A 3 -0.70 -22.57 42.09
CA GLU A 3 0.61 -22.99 41.59
C GLU A 3 0.70 -22.95 40.05
N ASP A 4 -0.36 -23.33 39.34
CA ASP A 4 -0.43 -23.24 37.87
C ASP A 4 -0.41 -21.78 37.39
N LEU A 5 -1.04 -20.87 38.14
CA LEU A 5 -1.07 -19.43 37.86
C LEU A 5 0.31 -18.79 38.11
N LEU A 6 1.02 -19.24 39.15
CA LEU A 6 2.38 -18.82 39.47
C LEU A 6 3.42 -19.38 38.47
N ALA A 7 3.22 -20.61 37.97
CA ALA A 7 4.03 -21.19 36.91
C ALA A 7 3.83 -20.45 35.57
N ALA A 8 2.59 -20.11 35.22
CA ALA A 8 2.28 -19.30 34.04
C ALA A 8 2.86 -17.87 34.10
N LEU A 9 3.03 -17.32 35.31
CA LEU A 9 3.70 -16.03 35.55
C LEU A 9 5.24 -16.11 35.45
N ALA A 10 5.83 -17.27 35.75
CA ALA A 10 7.29 -17.48 35.67
C ALA A 10 7.77 -17.73 34.23
N ASP A 11 6.98 -18.40 33.39
CA ASP A 11 7.33 -18.68 31.99
C ASP A 11 7.23 -17.46 31.06
N GLY A 12 6.47 -16.42 31.46
CA GLY A 12 6.32 -15.18 30.69
C GLY A 12 7.53 -14.23 30.71
N ALA A 13 8.57 -14.51 31.50
CA ALA A 13 9.68 -13.58 31.73
C ALA A 13 10.87 -13.73 30.76
N ARG A 14 10.85 -14.68 29.80
CA ARG A 14 12.00 -14.92 28.91
C ARG A 14 11.91 -14.32 27.50
N ASP A 15 10.73 -13.94 26.99
CA ASP A 15 10.60 -13.57 25.56
C ASP A 15 9.86 -12.26 25.22
N ALA A 16 9.64 -11.34 26.17
CA ALA A 16 9.15 -10.00 25.81
C ALA A 16 9.66 -8.92 26.77
N GLY A 17 10.06 -7.77 26.23
CA GLY A 17 10.53 -6.59 26.98
C GLY A 17 9.53 -6.04 28.01
N PRO A 18 9.93 -5.02 28.79
CA PRO A 18 9.33 -4.71 30.08
C PRO A 18 7.88 -4.19 29.93
N ARG A 19 6.91 -4.99 30.38
CA ARG A 19 5.57 -4.51 30.72
C ARG A 19 5.59 -3.91 32.14
N PRO A 20 4.78 -2.88 32.43
CA PRO A 20 4.67 -2.36 33.80
C PRO A 20 4.18 -3.48 34.72
N GLY A 21 4.91 -3.68 35.82
CA GLY A 21 4.70 -4.76 36.75
C GLY A 21 3.32 -4.71 37.41
N ILE A 22 2.72 -5.89 37.60
CA ILE A 22 1.53 -6.09 38.42
C ILE A 22 1.80 -5.48 39.80
N GLY A 23 0.98 -4.50 40.18
CA GLY A 23 1.09 -3.80 41.45
C GLY A 23 0.66 -4.67 42.62
N ALA A 24 1.09 -4.31 43.83
CA ALA A 24 0.73 -5.01 45.06
C ALA A 24 -0.80 -5.08 45.28
N GLU A 25 -1.57 -4.15 44.72
CA GLU A 25 -3.04 -4.15 44.75
C GLU A 25 -3.66 -5.30 43.95
N GLU A 26 -3.14 -5.60 42.75
CA GLU A 26 -3.67 -6.66 41.90
C GLU A 26 -3.33 -8.05 42.48
N ILE A 27 -2.18 -8.18 43.13
CA ILE A 27 -1.83 -9.38 43.90
C ILE A 27 -2.75 -9.52 45.12
N ALA A 28 -3.05 -8.41 45.81
CA ALA A 28 -3.98 -8.41 46.94
C ALA A 28 -5.41 -8.80 46.51
N ASP A 29 -5.89 -8.31 45.36
CA ASP A 29 -7.20 -8.65 44.81
C ASP A 29 -7.31 -10.12 44.40
N ILE A 30 -6.25 -10.69 43.80
CA ILE A 30 -6.19 -12.12 43.44
C ILE A 30 -6.21 -13.00 44.69
N LEU A 31 -5.43 -12.65 45.72
CA LEU A 31 -5.40 -13.37 46.99
C LEU A 31 -6.73 -13.23 47.76
N TRP A 32 -7.37 -12.07 47.68
CA TRP A 32 -8.67 -11.80 48.29
C TRP A 32 -9.81 -12.56 47.58
N LEU A 33 -9.78 -12.66 46.25
CA LEU A 33 -10.71 -13.47 45.46
C LEU A 33 -10.53 -14.96 45.75
N ALA A 34 -9.29 -15.44 45.81
CA ALA A 34 -8.99 -16.84 46.13
C ALA A 34 -9.48 -17.23 47.55
N ALA A 35 -9.44 -16.30 48.50
CA ALA A 35 -9.94 -16.53 49.86
C ALA A 35 -11.48 -16.54 49.98
N ARG A 36 -12.23 -16.13 48.94
CA ARG A 36 -13.70 -15.99 48.96
C ARG A 36 -14.46 -16.97 48.08
N VAL A 37 -13.77 -17.80 47.31
CA VAL A 37 -14.39 -18.86 46.50
C VAL A 37 -14.40 -20.16 47.32
N ASP A 38 -15.60 -20.56 47.78
CA ASP A 38 -15.84 -21.82 48.48
C ASP A 38 -15.71 -23.01 47.50
N PRO A 39 -14.84 -24.01 47.73
CA PRO A 39 -14.58 -25.09 46.78
C PRO A 39 -15.66 -26.19 46.72
N ALA A 40 -16.82 -26.03 47.36
CA ALA A 40 -17.83 -27.09 47.51
C ALA A 40 -18.81 -27.30 46.33
N GLY A 41 -18.50 -26.84 45.12
CA GLY A 41 -19.47 -26.76 44.01
C GLY A 41 -19.35 -27.73 42.84
N LEU A 42 -18.30 -28.54 42.71
CA LEU A 42 -18.08 -29.36 41.51
C LEU A 42 -17.77 -30.82 41.84
N ARG A 43 -18.76 -31.70 41.59
CA ARG A 43 -18.57 -33.16 41.51
C ARG A 43 -17.83 -33.52 40.21
N PRO A 44 -16.82 -34.41 40.25
CA PRO A 44 -16.17 -34.92 39.03
C PRO A 44 -17.06 -35.94 38.30
N PRO A 45 -16.99 -36.05 36.96
CA PRO A 45 -17.54 -37.18 36.22
C PRO A 45 -16.66 -38.44 36.40
N PRO A 46 -17.23 -39.65 36.20
CA PRO A 46 -16.52 -40.90 36.48
C PRO A 46 -15.49 -41.23 35.38
N VAL A 47 -14.35 -41.75 35.80
CA VAL A 47 -13.29 -42.31 34.94
C VAL A 47 -13.62 -43.79 34.64
N PRO A 48 -13.61 -44.25 33.38
CA PRO A 48 -13.65 -45.67 33.08
C PRO A 48 -12.28 -46.33 33.29
N PRO A 49 -12.22 -47.59 33.74
CA PRO A 49 -10.97 -48.27 34.03
C PRO A 49 -10.33 -48.89 32.77
N GLY A 50 -9.00 -48.90 32.76
CA GLY A 50 -8.24 -50.11 32.46
C GLY A 50 -7.68 -50.27 31.04
N ASP A 51 -6.37 -50.11 30.98
CA ASP A 51 -5.41 -50.65 30.00
C ASP A 51 -5.77 -52.02 29.39
N ALA A 52 -5.43 -52.24 28.11
CA ALA A 52 -4.50 -53.29 27.65
C ALA A 52 -4.58 -53.55 26.13
N GLU A 53 -3.38 -53.72 25.54
CA GLU A 53 -3.04 -54.44 24.31
C GLU A 53 -3.48 -53.87 22.94
N ALA A 54 -2.50 -53.21 22.31
CA ALA A 54 -2.45 -52.96 20.87
C ALA A 54 -2.20 -54.27 20.10
N GLY A 55 -3.19 -54.71 19.32
CA GLY A 55 -3.03 -55.58 18.16
C GLY A 55 -2.86 -54.75 16.87
N PRO A 56 -2.23 -55.29 15.81
CA PRO A 56 -1.79 -54.52 14.65
C PRO A 56 -2.97 -54.09 13.76
N PRO A 57 -2.87 -52.94 13.05
CA PRO A 57 -3.92 -52.49 12.14
C PRO A 57 -3.95 -53.35 10.85
N PRO A 58 -5.12 -53.52 10.21
CA PRO A 58 -5.23 -54.23 8.95
C PRO A 58 -4.64 -53.42 7.79
N VAL A 59 -4.15 -54.17 6.80
CA VAL A 59 -3.60 -53.71 5.53
C VAL A 59 -4.62 -52.84 4.79
N ALA A 60 -4.21 -51.63 4.39
CA ALA A 60 -4.97 -50.77 3.49
C ALA A 60 -4.67 -51.16 2.03
N ASP A 61 -5.74 -51.39 1.26
CA ASP A 61 -5.72 -51.68 -0.18
C ASP A 61 -5.14 -50.52 -1.02
N PRO A 62 -4.61 -50.80 -2.22
CA PRO A 62 -3.97 -49.81 -3.08
C PRO A 62 -5.00 -48.87 -3.74
N PRO A 63 -4.65 -47.59 -3.99
CA PRO A 63 -5.56 -46.66 -4.65
C PRO A 63 -5.65 -46.98 -6.16
N ALA A 64 -6.88 -47.07 -6.66
CA ALA A 64 -7.22 -47.07 -8.07
C ALA A 64 -7.17 -45.62 -8.65
N PRO A 65 -7.01 -45.46 -9.98
CA PRO A 65 -6.51 -44.22 -10.58
C PRO A 65 -7.60 -43.15 -10.73
N GLU A 66 -7.28 -41.92 -10.32
CA GLU A 66 -8.14 -40.75 -10.56
C GLU A 66 -8.11 -40.34 -12.04
N ALA A 67 -9.30 -40.33 -12.63
CA ALA A 67 -9.59 -39.81 -13.95
C ALA A 67 -9.53 -38.28 -13.95
N ALA A 68 -8.93 -37.75 -15.02
CA ALA A 68 -8.76 -36.34 -15.29
C ALA A 68 -10.09 -35.57 -15.35
N ALA A 69 -10.14 -34.41 -14.67
CA ALA A 69 -11.06 -33.33 -14.97
C ALA A 69 -10.27 -32.03 -15.17
N VAL A 70 -10.47 -31.43 -16.34
CA VAL A 70 -9.85 -30.20 -16.85
C VAL A 70 -10.65 -28.98 -16.37
N SER A 71 -9.99 -27.94 -15.87
CA SER A 71 -10.32 -26.51 -16.12
C SER A 71 -9.35 -25.58 -15.36
N GLY A 72 -8.89 -24.52 -16.03
CA GLY A 72 -7.76 -23.69 -15.62
C GLY A 72 -8.08 -22.35 -14.93
N GLY A 73 -7.04 -21.86 -14.24
CA GLY A 73 -6.69 -20.46 -13.90
C GLY A 73 -7.48 -19.75 -12.77
N PRO A 74 -6.89 -18.77 -12.03
CA PRO A 74 -5.49 -18.29 -11.99
C PRO A 74 -4.79 -18.51 -10.62
N ALA A 75 -3.50 -18.18 -10.59
CA ALA A 75 -2.55 -18.32 -9.50
C ALA A 75 -2.81 -17.43 -8.26
N ASP A 76 -2.35 -17.92 -7.10
CA ASP A 76 -2.08 -17.22 -5.83
C ASP A 76 -3.09 -16.19 -5.29
N GLY A 77 -4.22 -16.68 -4.78
CA GLY A 77 -5.08 -15.94 -3.84
C GLY A 77 -5.43 -16.81 -2.64
N GLN A 78 -5.10 -16.38 -1.42
CA GLN A 78 -5.64 -17.01 -0.21
C GLN A 78 -7.19 -16.99 -0.26
N PRO A 79 -7.89 -18.06 0.14
CA PRO A 79 -9.35 -18.11 0.07
C PRO A 79 -9.97 -17.07 1.00
N ALA A 80 -10.84 -16.20 0.45
CA ALA A 80 -11.50 -15.13 1.20
C ALA A 80 -12.31 -15.68 2.39
N VAL A 81 -11.99 -15.22 3.59
CA VAL A 81 -12.67 -15.62 4.83
C VAL A 81 -14.13 -15.13 4.79
N LYS A 82 -15.08 -16.03 4.99
CA LYS A 82 -16.51 -15.72 5.04
C LYS A 82 -17.04 -15.92 6.45
N LEU A 83 -17.77 -14.93 6.96
CA LEU A 83 -18.52 -15.03 8.21
C LEU A 83 -19.99 -15.25 7.90
N LEU A 84 -20.50 -16.35 8.44
CA LEU A 84 -21.90 -16.74 8.37
C LEU A 84 -22.51 -16.69 9.77
N PRO A 85 -23.84 -16.50 9.87
CA PRO A 85 -24.52 -16.61 11.16
C PRO A 85 -24.19 -17.97 11.80
N ALA A 86 -24.21 -18.05 13.12
CA ALA A 86 -24.13 -19.34 13.79
C ALA A 86 -25.37 -20.15 13.41
N SER A 87 -25.28 -21.02 12.40
CA SER A 87 -26.41 -21.80 11.93
C SER A 87 -26.96 -22.68 13.06
N VAL A 88 -28.26 -22.57 13.27
CA VAL A 88 -29.10 -23.52 13.98
C VAL A 88 -29.12 -24.83 13.16
N PRO A 89 -28.98 -26.01 13.77
CA PRO A 89 -29.14 -27.28 13.05
C PRO A 89 -30.50 -27.31 12.35
N ALA A 90 -30.52 -27.77 11.09
CA ALA A 90 -31.75 -27.99 10.36
C ALA A 90 -32.73 -28.83 11.22
N PRO A 91 -34.05 -28.59 11.15
CA PRO A 91 -35.02 -29.36 11.92
C PRO A 91 -34.80 -30.86 11.67
N ALA A 92 -34.65 -31.60 12.77
CA ALA A 92 -34.44 -33.04 12.75
C ALA A 92 -35.50 -33.71 11.87
N GLY A 93 -35.10 -34.26 10.72
CA GLY A 93 -36.07 -34.89 9.82
C GLY A 93 -35.60 -35.31 8.42
N LYS A 94 -34.37 -35.00 7.99
CA LYS A 94 -33.82 -35.61 6.76
C LYS A 94 -32.44 -36.22 7.05
N PRO A 95 -32.18 -37.48 6.66
CA PRO A 95 -30.84 -38.02 6.71
C PRO A 95 -29.98 -37.19 5.75
N ALA A 96 -28.89 -36.63 6.26
CA ALA A 96 -27.91 -35.96 5.42
C ALA A 96 -27.14 -37.04 4.64
N ASP A 97 -27.41 -37.10 3.34
CA ASP A 97 -26.49 -37.64 2.35
C ASP A 97 -25.11 -36.99 2.53
N ASP A 98 -24.10 -37.86 2.50
CA ASP A 98 -22.75 -37.69 1.97
C ASP A 98 -21.92 -36.53 2.52
N GLY A 99 -20.72 -36.84 3.03
CA GLY A 99 -19.76 -35.94 3.68
C GLY A 99 -19.15 -34.82 2.83
N ALA A 100 -19.92 -34.15 1.98
CA ALA A 100 -19.52 -33.05 1.10
C ALA A 100 -20.02 -31.65 1.54
N GLY A 101 -20.65 -31.51 2.71
CA GLY A 101 -21.16 -30.23 3.22
C GLY A 101 -20.07 -29.27 3.74
N ARG A 102 -20.21 -27.97 3.46
CA ARG A 102 -19.28 -26.90 3.86
C ARG A 102 -19.17 -26.81 5.39
N ARG A 103 -17.95 -26.79 5.93
CA ARG A 103 -17.67 -26.69 7.37
C ARG A 103 -16.99 -25.37 7.74
N GLY A 104 -17.18 -24.94 8.99
CA GLY A 104 -16.58 -23.73 9.54
C GLY A 104 -16.24 -23.82 11.04
N SER A 105 -15.45 -22.86 11.52
CA SER A 105 -15.05 -22.72 12.92
C SER A 105 -15.91 -21.69 13.66
N PRO A 106 -16.29 -21.94 14.93
CA PRO A 106 -16.99 -20.94 15.73
C PRO A 106 -16.09 -19.76 16.04
N VAL A 107 -16.61 -18.53 15.88
CA VAL A 107 -15.93 -17.29 16.29
C VAL A 107 -16.87 -16.44 17.13
N ARG A 108 -16.29 -15.63 18.03
CA ARG A 108 -17.01 -14.62 18.82
C ARG A 108 -16.72 -13.24 18.22
N LEU A 109 -17.75 -12.46 17.98
CA LEU A 109 -17.68 -11.16 17.31
C LEU A 109 -18.34 -10.08 18.16
N PRO A 110 -17.83 -8.85 18.16
CA PRO A 110 -18.41 -7.77 18.95
C PRO A 110 -19.82 -7.42 18.47
N ARG A 111 -20.75 -7.18 19.40
CA ARG A 111 -22.06 -6.61 19.06
C ARG A 111 -21.97 -5.11 18.85
N ALA A 112 -22.74 -4.62 17.88
CA ALA A 112 -22.92 -3.20 17.65
C ALA A 112 -23.71 -2.55 18.81
N ALA A 113 -23.29 -1.36 19.25
CA ALA A 113 -24.00 -0.59 20.26
C ALA A 113 -25.42 -0.22 19.78
N SER A 114 -26.42 -0.49 20.60
CA SER A 114 -27.82 -0.20 20.33
C SER A 114 -28.22 1.22 20.78
N LEU A 115 -27.62 1.72 21.87
CA LEU A 115 -27.76 3.12 22.32
C LEU A 115 -26.83 4.06 21.56
N ASP A 116 -27.32 5.25 21.21
CA ASP A 116 -26.54 6.25 20.48
C ASP A 116 -25.60 7.06 21.38
N ASP A 117 -26.07 7.52 22.55
CA ASP A 117 -25.25 8.26 23.52
C ASP A 117 -25.53 7.82 24.98
N PRO A 118 -24.84 6.76 25.45
CA PRO A 118 -24.95 6.28 26.82
C PRO A 118 -24.60 7.34 27.87
N LEU A 119 -23.64 8.23 27.59
CA LEU A 119 -23.17 9.24 28.53
C LEU A 119 -24.20 10.36 28.70
N ALA A 120 -24.84 10.83 27.63
CA ALA A 120 -25.95 11.76 27.73
C ALA A 120 -27.14 11.15 28.50
N LEU A 121 -27.39 9.85 28.34
CA LEU A 121 -28.41 9.15 29.12
C LEU A 121 -28.04 9.13 30.61
N MET A 122 -26.78 8.85 30.96
CA MET A 122 -26.30 8.97 32.35
C MET A 122 -26.41 10.40 32.88
N ARG A 123 -26.10 11.42 32.08
CA ARG A 123 -26.25 12.83 32.45
C ARG A 123 -27.71 13.22 32.69
N ALA A 124 -28.64 12.66 31.90
CA ALA A 124 -30.08 12.89 32.06
C ALA A 124 -30.63 12.39 33.41
N LEU A 125 -29.97 11.40 34.04
CA LEU A 125 -30.34 10.85 35.35
C LEU A 125 -29.84 11.68 36.54
N ARG A 126 -28.89 12.61 36.34
CA ARG A 126 -28.29 13.43 37.42
C ARG A 126 -29.31 14.08 38.38
N PRO A 127 -30.47 14.62 37.94
CA PRO A 127 -31.41 15.30 38.84
C PRO A 127 -31.96 14.42 39.98
N VAL A 128 -31.99 13.09 39.81
CA VAL A 128 -32.41 12.14 40.86
C VAL A 128 -31.23 11.50 41.61
N GLY A 129 -29.98 11.77 41.21
CA GLY A 129 -28.76 11.25 41.84
C GLY A 129 -28.35 11.93 43.15
N ARG A 130 -29.32 12.45 43.91
CA ARG A 130 -29.07 13.06 45.22
C ARG A 130 -28.56 12.00 46.20
N ARG A 131 -27.75 12.42 47.17
CA ARG A 131 -27.39 11.58 48.32
C ARG A 131 -28.21 12.03 49.52
N SER A 132 -28.72 11.08 50.30
CA SER A 132 -29.39 11.36 51.56
C SER A 132 -28.46 10.96 52.69
N ILE A 133 -28.30 11.88 53.65
CA ILE A 133 -27.65 11.60 54.93
C ILE A 133 -28.56 10.62 55.68
N GLY A 134 -27.97 9.58 56.30
CA GLY A 134 -28.70 8.53 57.03
C GLY A 134 -28.87 7.22 56.26
N GLY A 135 -27.89 6.82 55.45
CA GLY A 135 -27.78 5.46 54.92
C GLY A 135 -27.47 4.43 56.01
N PRO A 136 -27.70 3.12 55.77
CA PRO A 136 -27.23 2.09 56.67
C PRO A 136 -25.69 2.08 56.71
N GLY A 137 -25.10 2.32 57.89
CA GLY A 137 -23.66 2.31 58.13
C GLY A 137 -23.10 3.66 58.60
N GLU A 138 -21.88 3.64 59.12
CA GLU A 138 -21.10 4.83 59.46
C GLU A 138 -19.87 4.88 58.56
N GLU A 139 -19.53 6.06 58.03
CA GLU A 139 -18.31 6.31 57.27
C GLU A 139 -17.35 7.19 58.07
N LEU A 140 -16.04 7.06 57.82
CA LEU A 140 -15.03 7.89 58.47
C LEU A 140 -15.13 9.32 57.93
N ASP A 141 -15.34 10.30 58.82
CA ASP A 141 -15.15 11.70 58.46
C ASP A 141 -13.66 12.00 58.48
N GLU A 142 -13.02 11.87 57.31
CA GLU A 142 -11.57 12.02 57.15
C GLU A 142 -11.08 13.37 57.68
N GLN A 143 -11.80 14.45 57.37
CA GLN A 143 -11.46 15.81 57.79
C GLN A 143 -11.51 15.96 59.31
N LEU A 144 -12.63 15.57 59.94
CA LEU A 144 -12.78 15.65 61.40
C LEU A 144 -11.87 14.67 62.13
N THR A 145 -11.59 13.52 61.52
CA THR A 145 -10.61 12.54 62.01
C THR A 145 -9.23 13.16 62.03
N VAL A 146 -8.79 13.82 60.96
CA VAL A 146 -7.49 14.50 60.89
C VAL A 146 -7.42 15.64 61.90
N GLU A 147 -8.43 16.50 61.95
CA GLU A 147 -8.49 17.63 62.90
C GLU A 147 -8.41 17.15 64.36
N ARG A 148 -9.23 16.15 64.74
CA ARG A 148 -9.17 15.59 66.10
C ARG A 148 -7.88 14.83 66.37
N SER A 149 -7.30 14.19 65.35
CA SER A 149 -6.03 13.47 65.51
C SER A 149 -4.86 14.42 65.73
N ILE A 150 -4.87 15.58 65.06
CA ILE A 150 -3.89 16.65 65.25
C ILE A 150 -4.07 17.30 66.61
N GLU A 151 -5.30 17.69 66.98
CA GLU A 151 -5.57 18.31 68.29
C GLU A 151 -5.17 17.43 69.46
N ARG A 152 -5.39 16.11 69.35
CA ARG A 152 -5.14 15.15 70.43
C ARG A 152 -3.77 14.48 70.32
N MET A 153 -3.02 14.73 69.25
CA MET A 153 -1.73 14.09 68.94
C MET A 153 -1.80 12.55 68.95
N VAL A 154 -2.99 11.98 68.68
CA VAL A 154 -3.25 10.53 68.61
C VAL A 154 -4.31 10.27 67.53
N PRO A 155 -4.09 9.32 66.59
CA PRO A 155 -5.08 8.98 65.55
C PRO A 155 -6.44 8.61 66.15
N THR A 156 -7.42 9.51 66.03
CA THR A 156 -8.77 9.36 66.62
C THR A 156 -9.81 9.38 65.50
N PRO A 157 -10.29 8.22 65.01
CA PRO A 157 -11.29 8.16 63.94
C PRO A 157 -12.62 8.76 64.40
N VAL A 158 -13.19 9.66 63.60
CA VAL A 158 -14.52 10.23 63.78
C VAL A 158 -15.43 9.66 62.71
N LEU A 159 -16.52 9.03 63.13
CA LEU A 159 -17.50 8.43 62.23
C LEU A 159 -18.71 9.35 62.05
N ARG A 160 -19.29 9.37 60.84
CA ARG A 160 -20.54 10.04 60.51
C ARG A 160 -21.49 9.08 59.80
N PRO A 161 -22.82 9.31 59.84
CA PRO A 161 -23.76 8.46 59.10
C PRO A 161 -23.41 8.41 57.61
N ALA A 162 -23.29 7.21 57.05
CA ALA A 162 -22.89 7.03 55.66
C ALA A 162 -23.90 7.68 54.70
N GLU A 163 -23.39 8.38 53.69
CA GLU A 163 -24.24 8.91 52.63
C GLU A 163 -24.74 7.76 51.75
N SER A 164 -26.06 7.61 51.61
CA SER A 164 -26.63 6.62 50.68
C SER A 164 -27.45 7.26 49.57
N ARG A 165 -27.52 6.58 48.42
CA ARG A 165 -28.49 6.91 47.38
C ARG A 165 -29.90 6.66 47.92
N TRP A 166 -30.84 7.54 47.59
CA TRP A 166 -32.18 7.57 48.21
C TRP A 166 -33.27 6.81 47.43
N LEU A 167 -33.00 6.43 46.17
CA LEU A 167 -34.00 5.90 45.24
C LEU A 167 -33.55 4.54 44.63
N ASP A 168 -34.43 3.55 44.67
CA ASP A 168 -34.29 2.28 43.97
C ASP A 168 -34.91 2.36 42.56
N LEU A 169 -34.40 1.57 41.62
CA LEU A 169 -34.97 1.41 40.29
C LEU A 169 -35.43 -0.04 40.08
N ALA A 170 -36.70 -0.21 39.72
CA ALA A 170 -37.21 -1.44 39.12
C ALA A 170 -37.40 -1.24 37.62
N LEU A 171 -36.57 -1.89 36.83
CA LEU A 171 -36.67 -1.94 35.37
C LEU A 171 -37.50 -3.17 34.97
N VAL A 172 -38.73 -2.96 34.53
CA VAL A 172 -39.65 -4.02 34.09
C VAL A 172 -39.62 -4.08 32.57
N VAL A 173 -39.26 -5.22 31.99
CA VAL A 173 -39.09 -5.41 30.55
C VAL A 173 -40.21 -6.30 30.03
N ASP A 174 -41.02 -5.80 29.09
CA ASP A 174 -42.02 -6.60 28.37
C ASP A 174 -41.34 -7.71 27.55
N THR A 175 -41.89 -8.92 27.59
CA THR A 175 -41.35 -10.08 26.86
C THR A 175 -42.22 -10.52 25.69
N HIS A 176 -43.13 -9.67 25.20
CA HIS A 176 -43.85 -9.92 23.96
C HIS A 176 -42.89 -10.15 22.78
N HIS A 177 -43.28 -10.94 21.77
CA HIS A 177 -42.38 -11.32 20.67
C HIS A 177 -41.83 -10.16 19.85
N SER A 178 -42.54 -9.02 19.82
CA SER A 178 -42.06 -7.79 19.18
C SER A 178 -40.88 -7.16 19.95
N MET A 179 -40.73 -7.49 21.24
CA MET A 179 -39.60 -7.08 22.09
C MET A 179 -38.30 -7.80 21.75
N LEU A 180 -38.32 -8.88 20.97
CA LEU A 180 -37.12 -9.59 20.52
C LEU A 180 -36.17 -8.65 19.75
N LEU A 181 -36.70 -7.76 18.91
CA LEU A 181 -35.94 -6.77 18.14
C LEU A 181 -35.17 -5.75 19.00
N TRP A 182 -35.51 -5.68 20.28
CA TRP A 182 -34.99 -4.72 21.24
C TRP A 182 -34.11 -5.36 22.32
N ALA A 183 -33.84 -6.67 22.24
CA ALA A 183 -33.08 -7.40 23.26
C ALA A 183 -31.72 -6.75 23.56
N ASP A 184 -30.95 -6.40 22.52
CA ASP A 184 -29.64 -5.74 22.69
C ASP A 184 -29.77 -4.34 23.32
N LEU A 185 -30.79 -3.56 22.94
CA LEU A 185 -31.09 -2.23 23.50
C LEU A 185 -31.45 -2.33 24.99
N VAL A 186 -32.28 -3.31 25.36
CA VAL A 186 -32.70 -3.59 26.74
C VAL A 186 -31.48 -3.88 27.60
N ASP A 187 -30.62 -4.78 27.13
CA ASP A 187 -29.41 -5.19 27.85
C ASP A 187 -28.42 -4.04 28.02
N GLU A 188 -28.23 -3.24 26.98
CA GLU A 188 -27.36 -2.07 27.05
C GLU A 188 -27.91 -1.00 28.00
N LEU A 189 -29.20 -0.69 27.91
CA LEU A 189 -29.86 0.25 28.82
C LEU A 189 -29.76 -0.23 30.27
N ARG A 190 -30.00 -1.51 30.55
CA ARG A 190 -29.83 -2.09 31.88
C ARG A 190 -28.42 -1.86 32.41
N ARG A 191 -27.39 -2.10 31.58
CA ARG A 191 -25.98 -1.84 31.94
C ARG A 191 -25.73 -0.36 32.22
N VAL A 192 -26.22 0.55 31.38
CA VAL A 192 -26.05 2.01 31.56
C VAL A 192 -26.73 2.50 32.84
N LEU A 193 -27.96 2.05 33.10
CA LEU A 193 -28.69 2.40 34.32
C LEU A 193 -27.98 1.89 35.57
N THR A 194 -27.43 0.68 35.53
CA THR A 194 -26.65 0.08 36.63
C THR A 194 -25.34 0.83 36.86
N ARG A 195 -24.55 1.08 35.79
CA ARG A 195 -23.26 1.79 35.87
C ARG A 195 -23.38 3.27 36.19
N SER A 196 -24.57 3.86 36.04
CA SER A 196 -24.79 5.27 36.37
C SER A 196 -24.51 5.61 37.84
N GLY A 197 -24.62 4.62 38.74
CA GLY A 197 -24.45 4.80 40.17
C GLY A 197 -25.45 5.78 40.80
N VAL A 198 -26.51 6.16 40.08
CA VAL A 198 -27.53 7.14 40.51
C VAL A 198 -28.50 6.52 41.51
N PHE A 199 -28.86 5.26 41.30
CA PHE A 199 -29.81 4.52 42.13
C PHE A 199 -29.07 3.73 43.22
N ARG A 200 -29.77 3.45 44.32
CA ARG A 200 -29.28 2.58 45.39
C ARG A 200 -29.18 1.14 44.93
N ASP A 201 -30.22 0.67 44.23
CA ASP A 201 -30.29 -0.68 43.66
C ASP A 201 -31.03 -0.59 42.31
N VAL A 202 -30.58 -1.40 41.34
CA VAL A 202 -31.20 -1.52 40.00
C VAL A 202 -31.60 -2.97 39.79
N ARG A 203 -32.91 -3.25 39.88
CA ARG A 203 -33.47 -4.59 39.72
C ARG A 203 -34.21 -4.72 38.39
N THR A 204 -33.90 -5.76 37.63
CA THR A 204 -34.58 -6.06 36.37
C THR A 204 -35.61 -7.17 36.55
N TRP A 205 -36.79 -6.97 35.97
CA TRP A 205 -37.92 -7.89 35.97
C TRP A 205 -38.41 -8.09 34.54
N GLN A 206 -38.88 -9.28 34.22
CA GLN A 206 -39.53 -9.58 32.94
C GLN A 206 -41.04 -9.61 33.15
N LEU A 207 -41.80 -8.90 32.31
CA LEU A 207 -43.25 -8.86 32.29
C LEU A 207 -43.76 -9.78 31.19
N THR A 208 -44.24 -10.95 31.58
CA THR A 208 -44.85 -11.95 30.69
C THR A 208 -46.36 -11.77 30.65
N GLY A 209 -47.03 -12.36 29.66
CA GLY A 209 -48.51 -12.37 29.61
C GLY A 209 -49.12 -11.03 29.16
N THR A 210 -48.43 -10.28 28.31
CA THR A 210 -48.90 -9.04 27.68
C THR A 210 -49.64 -9.28 26.35
N GLY A 211 -49.69 -10.54 25.87
CA GLY A 211 -50.52 -10.94 24.74
C GLY A 211 -52.01 -10.82 25.04
N SER A 212 -52.85 -10.83 23.99
CA SER A 212 -54.30 -10.68 24.21
C SER A 212 -54.87 -11.86 24.99
N GLY A 213 -55.66 -11.58 26.03
CA GLY A 213 -56.27 -12.59 26.91
C GLY A 213 -55.31 -13.26 27.90
N ALA A 214 -54.03 -12.86 27.95
CA ALA A 214 -53.06 -13.43 28.88
C ALA A 214 -53.05 -12.68 30.23
N THR A 215 -52.61 -13.37 31.29
CA THR A 215 -52.48 -12.77 32.63
C THR A 215 -51.05 -12.25 32.85
N PRO A 216 -50.86 -10.97 33.22
CA PRO A 216 -49.53 -10.41 33.40
C PRO A 216 -48.83 -11.00 34.64
N MET A 217 -47.58 -11.43 34.51
CA MET A 217 -46.75 -11.94 35.60
C MET A 217 -45.34 -11.35 35.56
N LEU A 218 -44.64 -11.35 36.70
CA LEU A 218 -43.23 -10.94 36.78
C LEU A 218 -42.30 -12.13 37.02
N THR A 219 -41.19 -12.22 36.30
CA THR A 219 -40.12 -13.19 36.57
C THR A 219 -38.77 -12.49 36.77
N ARG A 220 -37.86 -13.14 37.52
CA ARG A 220 -36.44 -12.75 37.60
C ARG A 220 -35.63 -13.60 36.61
N GLY A 221 -35.47 -13.09 35.39
CA GLY A 221 -34.80 -13.82 34.30
C GLY A 221 -35.66 -14.90 33.65
N ARG A 222 -35.13 -15.53 32.58
CA ARG A 222 -35.87 -16.48 31.72
C ARG A 222 -36.40 -17.72 32.46
N SER A 223 -35.72 -18.17 33.52
CA SER A 223 -36.07 -19.36 34.31
C SER A 223 -36.58 -19.04 35.72
N GLY A 224 -36.86 -17.78 36.03
CA GLY A 224 -37.32 -17.36 37.35
C GLY A 224 -38.75 -17.78 37.64
N ALA A 225 -39.04 -18.20 38.88
CA ALA A 225 -40.40 -18.49 39.30
C ALA A 225 -41.32 -17.26 39.10
N PRO A 226 -42.53 -17.44 38.53
CA PRO A 226 -43.43 -16.33 38.25
C PRO A 226 -44.01 -15.76 39.55
N ARG A 227 -44.09 -14.43 39.61
CA ARG A 227 -44.54 -13.65 40.77
C ARG A 227 -45.68 -12.72 40.39
N ASN A 228 -46.48 -12.35 41.38
CA ASN A 228 -47.56 -11.39 41.19
C ASN A 228 -46.97 -9.99 40.93
N PRO A 229 -47.33 -9.32 39.82
CA PRO A 229 -46.81 -7.98 39.52
C PRO A 229 -47.07 -6.93 40.61
N LEU A 230 -48.13 -7.09 41.39
CA LEU A 230 -48.49 -6.13 42.45
C LEU A 230 -47.46 -6.08 43.59
N GLU A 231 -46.69 -7.15 43.82
CA GLU A 231 -45.62 -7.21 44.84
C GLU A 231 -44.48 -6.21 44.61
N LEU A 232 -44.36 -5.67 43.38
CA LEU A 232 -43.29 -4.74 43.04
C LEU A 232 -43.49 -3.34 43.65
N ALA A 233 -44.73 -3.00 44.02
CA ALA A 233 -45.05 -1.73 44.64
C ALA A 233 -44.33 -1.58 45.98
N ASP A 234 -43.63 -0.46 46.16
CA ASP A 234 -42.98 -0.10 47.42
C ASP A 234 -43.80 0.97 48.14
N PRO A 235 -44.49 0.65 49.26
CA PRO A 235 -45.29 1.61 50.02
C PRO A 235 -44.47 2.78 50.58
N ALA A 236 -43.15 2.63 50.74
CA ALA A 236 -42.29 3.71 51.21
C ALA A 236 -42.06 4.79 50.14
N GLY A 237 -42.48 4.55 48.89
CA GLY A 237 -42.36 5.51 47.78
C GLY A 237 -40.91 5.76 47.33
N ARG A 238 -39.96 4.90 47.71
CA ARG A 238 -38.53 5.05 47.42
C ARG A 238 -38.09 4.26 46.19
N ARG A 239 -39.04 3.86 45.35
CA ARG A 239 -38.81 3.13 44.10
C ARG A 239 -39.38 3.85 42.90
N LEU A 240 -38.56 4.00 41.87
CA LEU A 240 -38.98 4.33 40.51
C LEU A 240 -39.19 3.03 39.72
N ILE A 241 -40.35 2.89 39.08
CA ILE A 241 -40.67 1.76 38.20
C ILE A 241 -40.65 2.25 36.76
N LEU A 242 -39.74 1.71 35.94
CA LEU A 242 -39.68 1.98 34.51
C LEU A 242 -40.10 0.72 33.76
N VAL A 243 -41.20 0.80 33.01
CA VAL A 243 -41.70 -0.30 32.18
C VAL A 243 -41.23 -0.11 30.75
N LEU A 244 -40.30 -0.94 30.31
CA LEU A 244 -39.71 -0.94 28.97
C LEU A 244 -40.53 -1.82 28.03
N SER A 245 -41.16 -1.23 27.03
CA SER A 245 -42.03 -1.94 26.06
C SER A 245 -42.16 -1.15 24.76
N ASP A 246 -42.49 -1.81 23.65
CA ASP A 246 -42.95 -1.16 22.42
C ASP A 246 -44.46 -0.89 22.43
N THR A 247 -45.17 -1.38 23.45
CA THR A 247 -46.62 -1.29 23.63
C THR A 247 -47.45 -1.88 22.49
N VAL A 248 -46.88 -2.75 21.66
CA VAL A 248 -47.55 -3.37 20.50
C VAL A 248 -48.48 -4.51 20.92
N ALA A 249 -48.15 -5.20 22.03
CA ALA A 249 -48.94 -6.33 22.50
C ALA A 249 -50.39 -5.94 22.83
N GLY A 250 -51.36 -6.75 22.39
CA GLY A 250 -52.79 -6.44 22.55
C GLY A 250 -53.23 -6.24 24.00
N GLY A 251 -52.59 -6.93 24.95
CA GLY A 251 -52.89 -6.85 26.38
C GLY A 251 -52.65 -5.47 27.00
N TRP A 252 -51.91 -4.56 26.34
CA TRP A 252 -51.80 -3.16 26.78
C TRP A 252 -53.14 -2.40 26.74
N ARG A 253 -54.10 -2.84 25.91
CA ARG A 253 -55.48 -2.32 25.90
C ARG A 253 -56.35 -2.94 26.99
N GLU A 254 -55.95 -4.07 27.55
CA GLU A 254 -56.77 -4.87 28.45
C GLU A 254 -56.69 -4.36 29.89
N ALA A 255 -57.76 -4.61 30.64
CA ALA A 255 -57.86 -4.17 32.04
C ALA A 255 -56.82 -4.83 32.96
N SER A 256 -56.27 -5.98 32.56
CA SER A 256 -55.25 -6.73 33.29
C SER A 256 -53.94 -5.94 33.42
N VAL A 257 -53.32 -5.53 32.31
CA VAL A 257 -52.09 -4.74 32.28
C VAL A 257 -52.32 -3.33 32.82
N GLN A 258 -53.43 -2.69 32.43
CA GLN A 258 -53.78 -1.36 32.94
C GLN A 258 -54.03 -1.36 34.46
N GLY A 259 -54.59 -2.44 35.00
CA GLY A 259 -54.79 -2.64 36.44
C GLY A 259 -53.49 -2.69 37.22
N VAL A 260 -52.49 -3.40 36.71
CA VAL A 260 -51.13 -3.44 37.29
C VAL A 260 -50.50 -2.05 37.28
N LEU A 261 -50.56 -1.32 36.16
CA LEU A 261 -50.03 0.04 36.05
C LEU A 261 -50.73 1.02 37.02
N ARG A 262 -52.06 0.93 37.16
CA ARG A 262 -52.83 1.74 38.14
C ARG A 262 -52.36 1.49 39.57
N HIS A 263 -52.13 0.22 39.90
CA HIS A 263 -51.66 -0.16 41.24
C HIS A 263 -50.26 0.39 41.53
N TRP A 264 -49.32 0.24 40.59
CA TRP A 264 -47.98 0.81 40.73
C TRP A 264 -47.99 2.34 40.82
N CYS A 265 -48.79 3.02 40.00
CA CYS A 265 -48.89 4.48 40.01
C CYS A 265 -49.42 5.06 41.32
N THR A 266 -50.13 4.24 42.11
CA THR A 266 -50.68 4.64 43.40
C THR A 266 -49.61 4.76 44.48
N HIS A 267 -48.57 3.91 44.42
CA HIS A 267 -47.54 3.83 45.46
C HIS A 267 -46.19 4.37 45.03
N ASN A 268 -45.90 4.35 43.72
CA ASN A 268 -44.57 4.64 43.18
C ASN A 268 -44.63 5.63 42.01
N ALA A 269 -43.48 6.25 41.73
CA ALA A 269 -43.27 6.91 40.45
C ALA A 269 -43.14 5.83 39.38
N VAL A 270 -43.99 5.88 38.37
CA VAL A 270 -44.06 4.91 37.26
C VAL A 270 -44.03 5.65 35.94
N ALA A 271 -43.27 5.12 34.98
CA ALA A 271 -43.30 5.54 33.60
C ALA A 271 -43.16 4.35 32.65
N VAL A 272 -43.78 4.46 31.47
CA VAL A 272 -43.50 3.56 30.36
C VAL A 272 -42.37 4.16 29.52
N LEU A 273 -41.25 3.46 29.46
CA LEU A 273 -40.17 3.77 28.57
C LEU A 273 -40.45 3.05 27.24
N ASN A 274 -40.94 3.79 26.25
CA ASN A 274 -41.30 3.19 24.98
C ASN A 274 -40.06 3.09 24.07
N VAL A 275 -39.74 1.87 23.64
CA VAL A 275 -38.57 1.60 22.77
C VAL A 275 -38.81 2.07 21.34
N LEU A 276 -40.07 2.17 20.90
CA LEU A 276 -40.39 2.76 19.61
C LEU A 276 -40.09 4.27 19.64
N PRO A 277 -39.56 4.84 18.54
CA PRO A 277 -39.49 6.29 18.35
C PRO A 277 -40.85 6.95 18.54
N GLU A 278 -40.87 8.19 19.06
CA GLU A 278 -42.12 8.90 19.38
C GLU A 278 -43.06 9.02 18.15
N ARG A 279 -42.49 9.13 16.95
CA ARG A 279 -43.23 9.16 15.66
C ARG A 279 -44.01 7.88 15.36
N LEU A 280 -43.63 6.74 15.93
CA LEU A 280 -44.24 5.43 15.69
C LEU A 280 -45.17 4.98 16.82
N TRP A 281 -45.35 5.77 17.89
CA TRP A 281 -46.22 5.39 19.00
C TRP A 281 -47.69 5.19 18.60
N THR A 282 -48.10 5.69 17.44
CA THR A 282 -49.42 5.42 16.85
C THR A 282 -49.58 3.99 16.34
N ARG A 283 -48.47 3.25 16.15
CA ARG A 283 -48.48 1.83 15.75
C ARG A 283 -48.60 0.87 16.93
N GLY A 284 -48.41 1.35 18.16
CA GLY A 284 -48.64 0.56 19.37
C GLY A 284 -50.12 0.25 19.58
N ALA A 285 -50.42 -0.74 20.41
CA ALA A 285 -51.79 -1.07 20.80
C ALA A 285 -52.45 0.11 21.53
N VAL A 286 -51.68 0.89 22.28
CA VAL A 286 -52.17 2.07 23.03
C VAL A 286 -51.54 3.36 22.51
N ARG A 287 -52.33 4.43 22.47
CA ARG A 287 -51.89 5.73 21.93
C ARG A 287 -51.65 6.75 23.05
N PRO A 288 -50.40 7.20 23.28
CA PRO A 288 -50.12 8.27 24.23
C PRO A 288 -50.71 9.61 23.79
N VAL A 289 -51.21 10.39 24.76
CA VAL A 289 -51.76 11.74 24.54
C VAL A 289 -51.01 12.78 25.38
N PRO A 290 -50.86 14.03 24.92
CA PRO A 290 -50.03 15.01 25.62
C PRO A 290 -50.71 15.63 26.85
N PHE A 291 -50.03 15.58 28.00
CA PHE A 291 -50.41 16.22 29.26
C PHE A 291 -49.30 17.15 29.76
N ALA A 292 -49.68 18.25 30.42
CA ALA A 292 -48.79 18.99 31.28
C ALA A 292 -48.85 18.35 32.67
N VAL A 293 -47.70 17.95 33.24
CA VAL A 293 -47.60 17.29 34.53
C VAL A 293 -46.56 17.96 35.43
N ARG A 294 -46.75 17.83 36.75
CA ARG A 294 -45.87 18.40 37.77
C ARG A 294 -45.95 17.58 39.06
N ALA A 295 -44.81 17.39 39.72
CA ALA A 295 -44.73 16.78 41.04
C ALA A 295 -44.05 17.74 42.01
N ASP A 296 -44.63 17.88 43.20
CA ASP A 296 -44.17 18.82 44.24
C ASP A 296 -43.27 18.16 45.29
N ARG A 297 -43.09 16.83 45.21
CA ARG A 297 -42.18 16.07 46.08
C ARG A 297 -41.34 15.10 45.26
N PRO A 298 -40.07 14.86 45.65
CA PRO A 298 -39.24 13.83 45.02
C PRO A 298 -39.89 12.45 45.12
N ALA A 299 -39.84 11.66 44.04
CA ALA A 299 -40.42 10.32 43.91
C ALA A 299 -41.90 10.21 44.28
N ALA A 300 -42.65 11.31 44.22
CA ALA A 300 -44.10 11.28 44.44
C ALA A 300 -44.76 10.26 43.50
N ALA A 301 -45.69 9.47 44.04
CA ALA A 301 -46.42 8.47 43.26
C ALA A 301 -47.08 9.13 42.04
N THR A 302 -47.02 8.50 40.86
CA THR A 302 -47.51 9.12 39.60
C THR A 302 -48.96 9.58 39.71
N ARG A 303 -49.78 8.83 40.45
CA ARG A 303 -51.19 9.17 40.70
C ARG A 303 -51.38 10.47 41.50
N SER A 304 -50.38 10.90 42.26
CA SER A 304 -50.40 12.16 43.01
C SER A 304 -49.92 13.37 42.21
N TRP A 305 -49.43 13.18 40.98
CA TRP A 305 -48.96 14.29 40.15
C TRP A 305 -50.13 15.19 39.71
N GLN A 306 -49.88 16.50 39.77
CA GLN A 306 -50.77 17.50 39.19
C GLN A 306 -50.71 17.38 37.67
N ARG A 307 -51.87 17.42 37.02
CA ARG A 307 -51.98 17.19 35.57
C ARG A 307 -53.02 18.10 34.92
N ALA A 308 -52.72 18.59 33.73
CA ALA A 308 -53.62 19.36 32.89
C ALA A 308 -53.56 18.83 31.44
N ALA A 309 -54.72 18.53 30.85
CA ALA A 309 -54.80 18.12 29.46
C ALA A 309 -54.42 19.29 28.54
N THR A 310 -53.59 19.03 27.52
CA THR A 310 -53.09 20.11 26.62
C THR A 310 -53.96 20.35 25.39
N ALA A 311 -55.02 19.56 25.19
CA ALA A 311 -55.92 19.68 24.04
C ALA A 311 -57.15 20.55 24.37
N ARG A 312 -57.41 21.58 23.53
CA ARG A 312 -58.59 22.46 23.59
C ARG A 312 -59.87 21.76 23.08
N ARG A 313 -60.32 20.65 23.68
CA ARG A 313 -61.69 20.13 23.48
C ARG A 313 -62.19 19.37 24.69
N SER A 314 -62.84 20.08 25.62
CA SER A 314 -64.09 19.68 26.28
C SER A 314 -64.42 20.70 27.39
N ARG A 315 -65.37 21.60 27.08
CA ARG A 315 -66.21 22.27 28.07
C ARG A 315 -67.30 21.26 28.42
N ALA A 316 -67.24 20.63 29.58
CA ALA A 316 -68.39 20.18 30.39
C ALA A 316 -67.93 19.18 31.47
N GLY A 317 -68.34 19.45 32.72
CA GLY A 317 -68.42 18.46 33.79
C GLY A 317 -67.12 18.21 34.56
N ARG A 318 -67.24 18.11 35.88
CA ARG A 318 -66.21 17.58 36.80
C ARG A 318 -65.89 16.13 36.44
N LEU A 319 -65.13 15.91 35.37
CA LEU A 319 -64.64 14.60 34.98
C LEU A 319 -63.44 14.27 35.89
N ARG A 320 -63.52 13.11 36.57
CA ARG A 320 -62.40 12.54 37.34
C ARG A 320 -61.14 12.66 36.48
N THR A 321 -60.10 13.28 37.03
CA THR A 321 -58.81 13.41 36.34
C THR A 321 -58.31 12.01 36.01
N ALA A 322 -58.31 11.66 34.73
CA ALA A 322 -58.01 10.29 34.32
C ALA A 322 -56.65 9.84 34.88
N ASP A 323 -56.58 8.63 35.41
CA ASP A 323 -55.32 8.02 35.81
C ASP A 323 -54.43 7.88 34.58
N VAL A 324 -53.23 8.43 34.67
CA VAL A 324 -52.29 8.51 33.55
C VAL A 324 -50.93 7.97 33.94
N VAL A 325 -50.25 7.33 32.98
CA VAL A 325 -48.85 6.95 33.09
C VAL A 325 -48.07 7.72 32.04
N PRO A 326 -47.00 8.44 32.41
CA PRO A 326 -46.15 9.10 31.43
C PRO A 326 -45.49 8.04 30.52
N VAL A 327 -45.44 8.36 29.24
CA VAL A 327 -44.69 7.62 28.22
C VAL A 327 -43.56 8.50 27.74
N VAL A 328 -42.35 7.98 27.77
CA VAL A 328 -41.16 8.67 27.27
C VAL A 328 -40.35 7.72 26.41
N GLY A 329 -39.67 8.26 25.40
CA GLY A 329 -38.70 7.48 24.62
C GLY A 329 -37.42 7.23 25.39
N VAL A 330 -36.60 6.28 24.92
CA VAL A 330 -35.28 5.94 25.47
C VAL A 330 -34.25 7.08 25.27
N ALA A 331 -34.55 8.06 24.41
CA ALA A 331 -33.67 9.19 24.14
C ALA A 331 -33.34 10.04 25.40
N PRO A 332 -32.10 10.54 25.56
CA PRO A 332 -31.67 11.29 26.74
C PRO A 332 -32.57 12.49 27.09
N GLY A 333 -33.05 13.24 26.08
CA GLY A 333 -33.93 14.39 26.29
C GLY A 333 -35.32 14.00 26.82
N SER A 334 -35.89 12.88 26.36
CA SER A 334 -37.19 12.37 26.83
C SER A 334 -37.09 11.84 28.26
N LEU A 335 -36.02 11.10 28.56
CA LEU A 335 -35.74 10.64 29.91
C LEU A 335 -35.48 11.80 30.88
N ALA A 336 -34.70 12.81 30.48
CA ALA A 336 -34.43 14.00 31.31
C ALA A 336 -35.72 14.76 31.68
N ARG A 337 -36.69 14.84 30.77
CA ARG A 337 -38.00 15.46 31.06
C ARG A 337 -38.75 14.70 32.14
N LEU A 338 -38.79 13.36 32.07
CA LEU A 338 -39.40 12.52 33.10
C LEU A 338 -38.66 12.65 34.44
N VAL A 339 -37.35 12.47 34.43
CA VAL A 339 -36.51 12.45 35.64
C VAL A 339 -36.62 13.76 36.42
N ARG A 340 -36.72 14.90 35.73
CA ARG A 340 -36.94 16.18 36.40
C ARG A 340 -38.31 16.28 37.08
N VAL A 341 -39.37 15.69 36.53
CA VAL A 341 -40.66 15.56 37.25
C VAL A 341 -40.48 14.68 38.48
N VAL A 342 -39.85 13.51 38.33
CA VAL A 342 -39.59 12.59 39.45
C VAL A 342 -38.72 13.23 40.55
N SER A 343 -37.81 14.14 40.19
CA SER A 343 -36.99 14.89 41.15
C SER A 343 -37.77 15.88 42.03
N GLY A 344 -39.05 16.13 41.70
CA GLY A 344 -39.96 16.94 42.50
C GLY A 344 -39.64 18.43 42.51
N ASP A 345 -39.13 18.98 41.39
CA ASP A 345 -38.73 20.40 41.32
C ASP A 345 -39.92 21.37 41.17
N GLY A 346 -41.16 20.87 41.21
CA GLY A 346 -42.36 21.68 41.18
C GLY A 346 -42.56 22.48 39.89
N ARG A 347 -41.97 22.07 38.75
CA ARG A 347 -42.17 22.75 37.46
C ARG A 347 -43.08 21.95 36.53
N TRP A 348 -43.99 22.66 35.84
CA TRP A 348 -44.86 22.06 34.81
C TRP A 348 -44.04 21.60 33.61
N ARG A 349 -44.30 20.39 33.14
CA ARG A 349 -43.66 19.80 31.96
C ARG A 349 -44.65 19.07 31.08
N ARG A 350 -44.48 19.20 29.76
CA ARG A 350 -45.28 18.47 28.79
C ARG A 350 -44.69 17.07 28.56
N LEU A 351 -45.47 16.04 28.87
CA LEU A 351 -45.15 14.64 28.63
C LEU A 351 -46.30 13.97 27.85
N ALA A 352 -45.98 12.97 27.04
CA ALA A 352 -46.99 12.06 26.53
C ALA A 352 -47.43 11.11 27.65
N CYS A 353 -48.70 10.73 27.70
CA CYS A 353 -49.25 9.88 28.75
C CYS A 353 -50.25 8.87 28.20
N LEU A 354 -50.22 7.63 28.67
CA LEU A 354 -51.30 6.66 28.49
C LEU A 354 -52.42 6.97 29.48
N ARG A 355 -53.66 6.92 29.02
CA ARG A 355 -54.84 6.97 29.88
C ARG A 355 -55.17 5.55 30.33
N LEU A 356 -55.29 5.32 31.63
CA LEU A 356 -55.62 4.03 32.25
C LEU A 356 -57.13 3.83 32.48
N ASP A 357 -57.92 4.83 32.07
CA ASP A 357 -59.38 4.92 32.22
C ASP A 357 -60.11 5.00 30.88
N ALA A 358 -59.40 4.75 29.77
CA ALA A 358 -60.07 4.70 28.47
C ALA A 358 -60.90 3.42 28.44
N GLU A 359 -62.24 3.56 28.35
CA GLU A 359 -63.03 2.48 27.75
C GLU A 359 -62.39 2.13 26.39
N PRO A 360 -62.37 0.86 25.97
CA PRO A 360 -61.87 0.50 24.67
C PRO A 360 -62.73 1.25 23.65
N GLU A 361 -62.25 2.40 23.18
CA GLU A 361 -62.85 3.05 22.03
C GLU A 361 -62.89 1.97 20.95
N SER A 362 -64.09 1.71 20.45
CA SER A 362 -64.32 0.99 19.20
C SER A 362 -63.75 1.84 18.07
N ALA A 363 -62.45 2.10 18.09
CA ALA A 363 -61.69 2.62 16.98
C ALA A 363 -61.70 1.46 15.99
N GLY A 364 -62.64 1.56 15.03
CA GLY A 364 -62.97 0.53 14.06
C GLY A 364 -61.73 -0.26 13.70
N GLY A 365 -61.79 -1.56 14.00
CA GLY A 365 -60.82 -2.51 13.53
C GLY A 365 -60.66 -2.27 12.04
N ARG A 366 -59.58 -1.61 11.66
CA ARG A 366 -59.05 -1.77 10.33
C ARG A 366 -58.43 -3.16 10.40
N GLU A 367 -59.29 -4.18 10.38
CA GLU A 367 -58.93 -5.49 9.90
C GLU A 367 -58.15 -5.21 8.63
N ALA A 368 -56.86 -5.54 8.66
CA ALA A 368 -56.10 -5.62 7.43
C ALA A 368 -56.96 -6.46 6.47
N PRO A 369 -57.18 -6.04 5.21
CA PRO A 369 -58.00 -6.81 4.30
C PRO A 369 -57.51 -8.25 4.30
N ALA A 370 -58.31 -9.16 4.86
CA ALA A 370 -58.10 -10.57 4.72
C ALA A 370 -58.29 -10.90 3.24
N GLY A 371 -57.36 -11.67 2.67
CA GLY A 371 -57.60 -12.32 1.38
C GLY A 371 -57.26 -11.48 0.16
N GLY A 372 -55.97 -11.37 -0.10
CA GLY A 372 -55.43 -11.28 -1.45
C GLY A 372 -53.97 -11.73 -1.38
N VAL A 373 -53.55 -12.67 -2.22
CA VAL A 373 -52.11 -12.96 -2.39
C VAL A 373 -51.51 -11.69 -2.98
N ARG A 374 -51.04 -10.79 -2.11
CA ARG A 374 -50.45 -9.52 -2.53
C ARG A 374 -49.14 -9.84 -3.20
N SER A 375 -48.90 -9.25 -4.37
CA SER A 375 -47.61 -9.38 -5.03
C SER A 375 -46.51 -8.77 -4.16
N ALA A 376 -45.30 -9.33 -4.22
CA ALA A 376 -44.18 -8.84 -3.41
C ALA A 376 -43.85 -7.36 -3.69
N LEU A 377 -44.08 -6.90 -4.92
CA LEU A 377 -43.90 -5.51 -5.34
C LEU A 377 -44.88 -4.57 -4.62
N GLU A 378 -46.16 -4.92 -4.52
CA GLU A 378 -47.18 -4.13 -3.79
C GLU A 378 -46.86 -4.01 -2.29
N VAL A 379 -46.26 -5.04 -1.70
CA VAL A 379 -45.81 -5.01 -0.30
C VAL A 379 -44.67 -4.01 -0.13
N VAL A 380 -43.68 -4.02 -1.04
CA VAL A 380 -42.56 -3.08 -1.03
C VAL A 380 -43.00 -1.63 -1.30
N GLU A 381 -43.90 -1.40 -2.25
CA GLU A 381 -44.42 -0.06 -2.57
C GLU A 381 -45.19 0.56 -1.39
N ARG A 382 -46.04 -0.24 -0.71
CA ARG A 382 -46.74 0.22 0.50
C ARG A 382 -45.78 0.56 1.63
N PHE A 383 -44.73 -0.25 1.80
CA PHE A 383 -43.67 0.05 2.76
C PHE A 383 -42.99 1.37 2.40
N ARG A 384 -42.54 1.56 1.15
CA ARG A 384 -41.93 2.82 0.68
C ARG A 384 -42.85 4.03 0.84
N ALA A 385 -44.17 3.87 0.70
CA ALA A 385 -45.12 4.96 0.90
C ALA A 385 -45.27 5.41 2.37
N SER A 386 -44.89 4.57 3.35
CA SER A 386 -45.14 4.81 4.78
C SER A 386 -43.89 4.79 5.66
N ALA A 387 -42.76 4.32 5.14
CA ALA A 387 -41.48 4.25 5.83
C ALA A 387 -40.62 5.50 5.57
N SER A 388 -39.80 5.88 6.55
CA SER A 388 -38.82 6.95 6.37
C SER A 388 -37.78 6.60 5.28
N PRO A 389 -37.17 7.60 4.61
CA PRO A 389 -36.12 7.34 3.61
C PRO A 389 -34.97 6.47 4.15
N THR A 390 -34.55 6.70 5.39
CA THR A 390 -33.51 5.90 6.06
C THR A 390 -33.95 4.45 6.28
N ALA A 391 -35.22 4.21 6.65
CA ALA A 391 -35.75 2.85 6.78
C ALA A 391 -35.88 2.14 5.42
N GLN A 392 -36.18 2.88 4.35
CA GLN A 392 -36.21 2.32 2.99
C GLN A 392 -34.81 1.89 2.53
N GLN A 393 -33.79 2.72 2.78
CA GLN A 393 -32.40 2.37 2.51
C GLN A 393 -31.94 1.17 3.34
N LEU A 394 -32.29 1.15 4.64
CA LEU A 394 -31.98 0.03 5.52
C LEU A 394 -32.60 -1.28 5.02
N ALA A 395 -33.88 -1.27 4.59
CA ALA A 395 -34.55 -2.44 4.04
C ALA A 395 -33.82 -2.98 2.78
N ALA A 396 -33.34 -2.09 1.91
CA ALA A 396 -32.57 -2.48 0.73
C ALA A 396 -31.23 -3.15 1.09
N HIS A 397 -30.51 -2.61 2.08
CA HIS A 397 -29.26 -3.22 2.57
C HIS A 397 -29.49 -4.55 3.29
N LEU A 398 -30.57 -4.67 4.07
CA LEU A 398 -30.94 -5.90 4.77
C LEU A 398 -31.32 -7.03 3.79
N ALA A 399 -31.84 -6.70 2.60
CA ALA A 399 -32.09 -7.67 1.54
C ALA A 399 -30.81 -8.38 1.04
N ALA A 400 -29.62 -7.82 1.31
CA ALA A 400 -28.34 -8.37 0.89
C ALA A 400 -27.68 -9.35 1.89
N VAL A 401 -28.20 -9.44 3.12
CA VAL A 401 -27.60 -10.23 4.22
C VAL A 401 -28.60 -11.23 4.84
N PRO A 402 -28.11 -12.23 5.59
CA PRO A 402 -28.92 -12.95 6.57
C PRO A 402 -29.53 -12.00 7.59
N LEU A 403 -30.78 -12.25 7.98
CA LEU A 403 -31.49 -11.38 8.90
C LEU A 403 -31.48 -11.99 10.30
N THR A 404 -30.33 -12.01 10.95
CA THR A 404 -30.29 -12.21 12.41
C THR A 404 -30.22 -10.84 13.08
N LEU A 405 -30.73 -10.71 14.31
CA LEU A 405 -30.73 -9.42 15.01
C LEU A 405 -29.31 -8.81 15.14
N PRO A 406 -28.26 -9.57 15.50
CA PRO A 406 -26.90 -9.03 15.55
C PRO A 406 -26.42 -8.51 14.18
N VAL A 407 -26.71 -9.23 13.09
CA VAL A 407 -26.33 -8.83 11.73
C VAL A 407 -27.12 -7.61 11.27
N MET A 408 -28.41 -7.53 11.55
CA MET A 408 -29.25 -6.38 11.25
C MET A 408 -28.74 -5.11 11.95
N ASN A 409 -28.34 -5.22 13.23
CA ASN A 409 -27.74 -4.12 13.98
C ASN A 409 -26.36 -3.73 13.43
N LEU A 410 -25.54 -4.71 13.01
CA LEU A 410 -24.27 -4.45 12.35
C LEU A 410 -24.45 -3.68 11.04
N VAL A 411 -25.36 -4.11 10.16
CA VAL A 411 -25.68 -3.43 8.89
C VAL A 411 -26.16 -2.00 9.15
N ARG A 412 -27.09 -1.83 10.11
CA ARG A 412 -27.61 -0.52 10.52
C ARG A 412 -26.46 0.43 10.89
N ARG A 413 -25.59 0.00 11.81
CA ARG A 413 -24.46 0.83 12.28
C ARG A 413 -23.37 1.01 11.24
N SER A 414 -23.10 0.02 10.40
CA SER A 414 -22.00 0.07 9.43
C SER A 414 -22.31 0.93 8.21
N LEU A 415 -23.56 0.93 7.74
CA LEU A 415 -23.95 1.58 6.47
C LEU A 415 -24.71 2.89 6.68
N LEU A 416 -25.41 3.05 7.79
CA LEU A 416 -26.25 4.22 8.06
C LEU A 416 -25.90 4.80 9.44
N ARG A 417 -24.80 5.56 9.54
CA ARG A 417 -24.26 6.06 10.82
C ARG A 417 -25.30 6.84 11.64
N ASP A 418 -26.10 7.67 10.99
CA ASP A 418 -27.17 8.49 11.62
C ASP A 418 -28.48 7.73 11.86
N SER A 419 -28.51 6.42 11.59
CA SER A 419 -29.72 5.63 11.80
C SER A 419 -29.90 5.24 13.27
N GLU A 420 -31.02 5.67 13.85
CA GLU A 420 -31.51 5.20 15.15
C GLU A 420 -32.01 3.75 15.07
N HIS A 421 -32.05 3.05 16.21
CA HIS A 421 -32.64 1.70 16.32
C HIS A 421 -34.12 1.67 15.89
N GLY A 422 -34.78 2.82 15.96
CA GLY A 422 -36.12 3.06 15.45
C GLY A 422 -36.33 2.74 13.98
N HIS A 423 -35.32 2.94 13.12
CA HIS A 423 -35.43 2.63 11.70
C HIS A 423 -35.51 1.11 11.46
N LEU A 424 -34.83 0.32 12.27
CA LEU A 424 -34.93 -1.14 12.21
C LEU A 424 -36.35 -1.61 12.55
N ALA A 425 -36.96 -0.97 13.55
CA ALA A 425 -38.34 -1.23 13.92
C ALA A 425 -39.33 -0.82 12.81
N GLU A 426 -39.08 0.27 12.08
CA GLU A 426 -39.88 0.65 10.91
C GLU A 426 -39.86 -0.43 9.83
N VAL A 427 -38.69 -1.03 9.56
CA VAL A 427 -38.53 -2.14 8.61
C VAL A 427 -39.27 -3.38 9.11
N ALA A 428 -39.02 -3.79 10.34
CA ALA A 428 -39.58 -5.02 10.90
C ALA A 428 -41.10 -4.97 11.06
N LEU A 429 -41.63 -3.82 11.51
CA LEU A 429 -43.06 -3.57 11.67
C LEU A 429 -43.71 -3.04 10.38
N GLY A 430 -42.94 -2.88 9.30
CA GLY A 430 -43.39 -2.38 8.00
C GLY A 430 -44.13 -3.41 7.17
N GLY A 431 -44.27 -4.65 7.66
CA GLY A 431 -44.95 -5.74 6.98
C GLY A 431 -44.11 -6.44 5.91
N LEU A 432 -42.77 -6.32 6.00
CA LEU A 432 -41.83 -6.96 5.06
C LEU A 432 -41.42 -8.38 5.50
N PHE A 433 -41.42 -8.65 6.79
CA PHE A 433 -40.98 -9.93 7.36
C PHE A 433 -42.13 -10.92 7.51
N ALA A 434 -41.82 -12.20 7.38
CA ALA A 434 -42.70 -13.30 7.77
C ALA A 434 -42.89 -13.30 9.30
N PRO A 435 -44.01 -13.83 9.81
CA PRO A 435 -44.20 -14.01 11.25
C PRO A 435 -43.06 -14.84 11.87
N TRP A 436 -42.55 -14.44 13.04
CA TRP A 436 -41.46 -15.13 13.72
C TRP A 436 -41.91 -15.73 15.06
N ASP A 437 -41.42 -16.93 15.36
CA ASP A 437 -41.82 -17.73 16.53
C ASP A 437 -41.10 -17.31 17.83
N HIS A 438 -41.71 -17.59 18.97
CA HIS A 438 -41.52 -16.87 20.24
C HIS A 438 -40.62 -17.57 21.27
N GLU A 439 -40.11 -18.78 20.98
CA GLU A 439 -39.42 -19.62 21.96
C GLU A 439 -37.89 -19.68 21.82
N ARG A 440 -37.31 -19.07 20.78
CA ARG A 440 -35.87 -19.14 20.49
C ARG A 440 -35.10 -17.93 21.01
N ASP A 441 -33.80 -18.10 21.24
CA ASP A 441 -32.94 -17.00 21.65
C ASP A 441 -32.88 -15.91 20.55
N ALA A 442 -32.84 -14.63 20.93
CA ALA A 442 -32.81 -13.51 20.00
C ALA A 442 -31.56 -13.52 19.09
N GLU A 443 -30.49 -14.19 19.51
CA GLU A 443 -29.28 -14.41 18.72
C GLU A 443 -29.40 -15.56 17.71
N GLU A 444 -30.36 -16.47 17.90
CA GLU A 444 -30.55 -17.70 17.12
C GLU A 444 -31.77 -17.64 16.19
N VAL A 445 -32.61 -16.61 16.33
CA VAL A 445 -33.72 -16.34 15.42
C VAL A 445 -33.19 -15.71 14.13
N GLU A 446 -33.35 -16.43 13.02
CA GLU A 446 -33.22 -15.88 11.68
C GLU A 446 -34.61 -15.39 11.22
N PHE A 447 -34.72 -14.09 11.00
CA PHE A 447 -35.91 -13.47 10.41
C PHE A 447 -35.96 -13.80 8.91
N GLU A 448 -37.15 -13.92 8.35
CA GLU A 448 -37.34 -14.14 6.92
C GLU A 448 -38.16 -13.01 6.31
N PHE A 449 -37.83 -12.61 5.08
CA PHE A 449 -38.72 -11.74 4.31
C PHE A 449 -39.93 -12.55 3.82
N LEU A 450 -41.08 -11.88 3.64
CA LEU A 450 -42.19 -12.49 2.90
C LEU A 450 -41.72 -12.93 1.50
N PRO A 451 -42.28 -14.02 0.94
CA PRO A 451 -41.86 -14.55 -0.36
C PRO A 451 -41.79 -13.47 -1.46
N GLY A 452 -40.67 -13.38 -2.17
CA GLY A 452 -40.45 -12.45 -3.28
C GLY A 452 -40.06 -11.01 -2.87
N VAL A 453 -40.17 -10.63 -1.59
CA VAL A 453 -39.87 -9.26 -1.12
C VAL A 453 -38.38 -8.97 -1.18
N ARG A 454 -37.52 -9.96 -0.89
CA ARG A 454 -36.06 -9.82 -0.99
C ARG A 454 -35.65 -9.51 -2.42
N GLU A 455 -36.22 -10.22 -3.39
CA GLU A 455 -35.99 -10.02 -4.82
C GLU A 455 -36.54 -8.69 -5.30
N ALA A 456 -37.71 -8.26 -4.83
CA ALA A 456 -38.29 -6.96 -5.17
C ALA A 456 -37.46 -5.78 -4.62
N LEU A 457 -36.89 -5.91 -3.41
CA LEU A 457 -36.00 -4.91 -2.82
C LEU A 457 -34.66 -4.81 -3.55
N LEU A 458 -34.11 -5.94 -4.02
CA LEU A 458 -32.86 -5.97 -4.80
C LEU A 458 -33.08 -5.62 -6.29
N GLY A 459 -34.21 -6.02 -6.87
CA GLY A 459 -34.51 -5.95 -8.31
C GLY A 459 -35.02 -4.59 -8.81
N SER A 460 -35.27 -3.61 -7.93
CA SER A 460 -35.43 -2.21 -8.35
C SER A 460 -34.11 -1.54 -8.78
N GLN A 461 -33.02 -2.29 -8.77
CA GLN A 461 -31.68 -1.91 -9.23
C GLN A 461 -31.25 -2.86 -10.36
N LEU A 462 -30.53 -2.35 -11.35
CA LEU A 462 -30.14 -3.08 -12.56
C LEU A 462 -29.43 -4.40 -12.17
N ARG A 463 -29.57 -5.50 -12.93
CA ARG A 463 -29.02 -6.82 -12.55
C ARG A 463 -27.52 -6.82 -12.19
N GLY A 464 -26.74 -5.88 -12.72
CA GLY A 464 -25.33 -5.67 -12.34
C GLY A 464 -25.11 -5.04 -10.95
N GLU A 465 -26.09 -4.29 -10.42
CA GLU A 465 -26.00 -3.57 -9.14
C GLU A 465 -26.26 -4.50 -7.93
N VAL A 466 -27.02 -5.59 -8.07
CA VAL A 466 -27.36 -6.48 -6.94
C VAL A 466 -26.11 -7.17 -6.35
N ALA A 467 -25.20 -7.63 -7.20
CA ALA A 467 -23.94 -8.22 -6.75
C ALA A 467 -23.05 -7.17 -6.07
N ALA A 468 -23.01 -5.96 -6.62
CA ALA A 468 -22.27 -4.83 -6.05
C ALA A 468 -22.83 -4.40 -4.69
N VAL A 469 -24.17 -4.37 -4.51
CA VAL A 469 -24.81 -4.07 -3.23
C VAL A 469 -24.50 -5.15 -2.19
N ARG A 470 -24.57 -6.44 -2.58
CA ARG A 470 -24.20 -7.54 -1.68
C ARG A 470 -22.76 -7.46 -1.22
N GLU A 471 -21.84 -7.17 -2.13
CA GLU A 471 -20.43 -7.03 -1.81
C GLU A 471 -20.16 -5.79 -0.95
N LEU A 472 -20.78 -4.65 -1.29
CA LEU A 472 -20.69 -3.42 -0.51
C LEU A 472 -21.14 -3.61 0.94
N VAL A 473 -22.29 -4.26 1.16
CA VAL A 473 -22.83 -4.49 2.50
C VAL A 473 -21.89 -5.40 3.30
N ARG A 474 -21.47 -6.54 2.73
CA ARG A 474 -20.56 -7.48 3.40
C ARG A 474 -19.22 -6.83 3.77
N ARG A 475 -18.66 -6.03 2.85
CA ARG A 475 -17.43 -5.26 3.05
C ARG A 475 -17.57 -4.27 4.20
N ARG A 476 -18.64 -3.46 4.22
CA ARG A 476 -18.86 -2.44 5.25
C ARG A 476 -19.09 -3.05 6.63
N VAL A 477 -19.79 -4.18 6.71
CA VAL A 477 -19.97 -4.92 7.96
C VAL A 477 -18.63 -5.46 8.47
N TRP A 478 -17.81 -6.08 7.61
CA TRP A 478 -16.48 -6.56 7.98
C TRP A 478 -15.57 -5.43 8.50
N GLU A 479 -15.54 -4.30 7.78
CA GLU A 479 -14.79 -3.10 8.17
C GLU A 479 -15.21 -2.58 9.55
N TYR A 480 -16.52 -2.44 9.79
CA TYR A 480 -17.06 -2.00 11.08
C TYR A 480 -16.64 -2.95 12.21
N MET A 481 -16.83 -4.26 12.03
CA MET A 481 -16.47 -5.25 13.04
C MET A 481 -14.97 -5.29 13.34
N SER A 482 -14.12 -5.05 12.33
CA SER A 482 -12.67 -5.03 12.50
C SER A 482 -12.20 -3.85 13.35
N ARG A 483 -12.89 -2.70 13.30
CA ARG A 483 -12.58 -1.53 14.13
C ARG A 483 -13.08 -1.64 15.55
N ASN A 484 -14.22 -2.29 15.75
CA ASN A 484 -14.86 -2.40 17.06
C ASN A 484 -14.44 -3.68 17.82
N ARG A 485 -13.28 -4.29 17.50
CA ARG A 485 -12.76 -5.45 18.24
C ARG A 485 -12.45 -5.08 19.69
N GLY A 486 -12.94 -5.88 20.64
CA GLY A 486 -12.65 -5.72 22.07
C GLY A 486 -13.54 -4.74 22.84
N THR A 487 -14.48 -4.05 22.18
CA THR A 487 -15.37 -3.08 22.83
C THR A 487 -16.83 -3.57 22.88
N GLY A 488 -17.15 -4.49 23.80
CA GLY A 488 -18.55 -4.82 24.11
C GLY A 488 -18.86 -6.31 24.28
N PRO A 489 -20.15 -6.67 24.47
CA PRO A 489 -20.59 -8.06 24.51
C PRO A 489 -20.47 -8.71 23.13
N ASP A 490 -20.04 -9.97 23.07
CA ASP A 490 -19.88 -10.71 21.81
C ASP A 490 -21.17 -11.47 21.41
N PHE A 491 -21.28 -11.86 20.14
CA PHE A 491 -22.22 -12.87 19.62
C PHE A 491 -21.45 -13.97 18.85
N SER A 492 -22.07 -15.14 18.64
CA SER A 492 -21.43 -16.25 17.93
C SER A 492 -21.66 -16.17 16.42
N ALA A 493 -20.62 -16.41 15.63
CA ALA A 493 -20.72 -16.62 14.19
C ALA A 493 -19.87 -17.83 13.76
N THR A 494 -20.00 -18.20 12.49
CA THR A 494 -19.23 -19.29 11.89
C THR A 494 -18.28 -18.71 10.83
N ARG A 495 -16.97 -18.91 11.02
CA ARG A 495 -15.91 -18.53 10.08
C ARG A 495 -15.63 -19.69 9.12
N VAL A 496 -15.68 -19.42 7.83
CA VAL A 496 -15.38 -20.38 6.77
C VAL A 496 -14.28 -19.84 5.86
N THR A 497 -13.20 -20.58 5.72
CA THR A 497 -12.04 -20.29 4.86
C THR A 497 -12.19 -21.02 3.52
N ASP A 498 -11.74 -22.27 3.46
CA ASP A 498 -11.79 -23.16 2.29
C ASP A 498 -13.08 -24.00 2.22
N GLY A 499 -13.86 -24.04 3.31
CA GLY A 499 -15.07 -24.85 3.43
C GLY A 499 -14.85 -26.29 3.86
N ARG A 500 -13.61 -26.73 4.11
CA ARG A 500 -13.25 -28.07 4.58
C ARG A 500 -12.83 -28.08 6.05
N GLU A 501 -12.46 -26.92 6.58
CA GLU A 501 -12.04 -26.77 7.98
C GLU A 501 -13.20 -26.48 8.95
N GLY A 502 -13.21 -27.17 10.11
CA GLY A 502 -14.05 -26.81 11.26
C GLY A 502 -15.13 -27.83 11.66
N ARG A 503 -15.77 -27.58 12.81
CA ARG A 503 -16.73 -28.49 13.45
C ARG A 503 -18.20 -28.11 13.24
N ARG A 504 -18.51 -26.90 12.77
CA ARG A 504 -19.89 -26.45 12.54
C ARG A 504 -20.29 -26.68 11.08
N PRO A 505 -21.39 -27.42 10.80
CA PRO A 505 -21.92 -27.55 9.45
C PRO A 505 -22.55 -26.22 9.01
N VAL A 506 -22.40 -25.90 7.72
CA VAL A 506 -22.99 -24.72 7.09
C VAL A 506 -23.87 -25.18 5.92
N ALA A 507 -25.13 -24.77 5.91
CA ALA A 507 -26.07 -25.14 4.86
C ALA A 507 -25.69 -24.50 3.51
N GLU A 508 -25.92 -25.23 2.41
CA GLU A 508 -25.44 -24.88 1.06
C GLU A 508 -26.07 -23.60 0.46
N GLY A 509 -27.07 -23.01 1.13
CA GLY A 509 -27.70 -21.74 0.74
C GLY A 509 -27.46 -20.56 1.69
N THR A 510 -26.70 -20.72 2.79
CA THR A 510 -26.51 -19.64 3.77
C THR A 510 -25.67 -18.51 3.20
N LEU A 511 -26.23 -17.30 3.18
CA LEU A 511 -25.50 -16.11 2.75
C LEU A 511 -24.47 -15.69 3.80
N PRO A 512 -23.24 -15.32 3.43
CA PRO A 512 -22.34 -14.65 4.35
C PRO A 512 -22.84 -13.23 4.64
N PHE A 513 -22.80 -12.83 5.91
CA PHE A 513 -23.13 -11.46 6.32
C PHE A 513 -21.92 -10.53 6.25
N ALA A 514 -20.71 -11.10 6.35
CA ALA A 514 -19.47 -10.40 6.14
C ALA A 514 -18.51 -11.32 5.39
N THR A 515 -17.80 -10.76 4.43
CA THR A 515 -16.68 -11.40 3.77
C THR A 515 -15.48 -10.55 4.15
N GLU A 516 -14.39 -11.17 4.59
CA GLU A 516 -13.11 -10.50 4.56
C GLU A 516 -12.92 -10.04 3.12
N PRO A 517 -12.88 -8.72 2.87
CA PRO A 517 -12.53 -8.28 1.54
C PRO A 517 -11.22 -8.97 1.20
N PRO A 518 -11.01 -9.43 -0.05
CA PRO A 518 -9.71 -9.94 -0.45
C PRO A 518 -8.70 -8.94 0.09
N GLN A 519 -7.77 -9.41 0.94
CA GLN A 519 -6.79 -8.51 1.53
C GLN A 519 -6.10 -7.88 0.34
N GLU A 520 -6.45 -6.62 0.05
CA GLU A 520 -5.65 -5.79 -0.83
C GLU A 520 -4.28 -5.89 -0.19
N ARG A 521 -3.35 -6.53 -0.91
CA ARG A 521 -1.98 -6.71 -0.45
C ARG A 521 -1.51 -5.31 -0.09
N GLY A 522 -1.46 -5.02 1.20
CA GLY A 522 -1.06 -3.72 1.71
C GLY A 522 0.46 -3.66 1.78
N LEU A 523 0.96 -2.48 2.05
CA LEU A 523 2.37 -2.24 2.27
C LEU A 523 2.63 -2.08 3.77
N THR A 524 1.92 -2.85 4.59
CA THR A 524 1.94 -2.69 6.05
C THR A 524 3.31 -3.06 6.65
N ASP A 525 4.04 -3.97 6.01
CA ASP A 525 5.44 -4.29 6.29
C ASP A 525 6.44 -3.19 5.91
N ARG A 526 6.01 -2.25 5.07
CA ARG A 526 6.79 -1.10 4.62
C ARG A 526 6.59 0.15 5.47
N ILE A 527 5.82 0.10 6.55
CA ILE A 527 5.56 1.28 7.37
C ILE A 527 6.61 1.45 8.47
N VAL A 528 7.10 2.68 8.63
CA VAL A 528 7.98 3.09 9.72
C VAL A 528 7.51 4.41 10.34
N ARG A 529 8.01 4.78 11.53
CA ARG A 529 7.73 6.07 12.17
C ARG A 529 8.90 7.01 12.01
N VAL A 530 8.64 8.26 11.65
CA VAL A 530 9.67 9.28 11.43
C VAL A 530 9.57 10.36 12.50
N ARG A 531 10.68 10.61 13.20
CA ARG A 531 10.82 11.65 14.22
C ARG A 531 11.87 12.67 13.80
N TYR A 532 11.64 13.94 14.14
CA TYR A 532 12.58 15.04 13.90
C TYR A 532 12.89 15.77 15.21
N ASP A 533 14.17 16.02 15.51
CA ASP A 533 14.64 16.72 16.71
C ASP A 533 14.82 18.23 16.41
N PRO A 534 14.32 19.20 17.22
CA PRO A 534 13.77 19.11 18.57
C PRO A 534 12.24 19.26 18.63
N MET A 535 11.51 18.85 17.59
CA MET A 535 10.06 19.06 17.55
C MET A 535 9.33 18.15 18.56
N PRO A 536 8.56 18.70 19.52
CA PRO A 536 7.86 17.91 20.54
C PRO A 536 6.51 17.29 20.07
N GLU A 537 6.14 17.45 18.80
CA GLU A 537 4.82 17.12 18.24
C GLU A 537 4.89 15.99 17.16
N PRO A 538 3.74 15.36 16.78
CA PRO A 538 3.64 13.90 16.62
C PRO A 538 4.47 13.35 15.45
N GLN A 539 5.02 12.15 15.66
CA GLN A 539 5.86 11.48 14.67
C GLN A 539 5.05 11.22 13.38
N GLU A 540 5.67 11.43 12.23
CA GLU A 540 5.06 11.17 10.93
C GLU A 540 5.15 9.69 10.58
N VAL A 541 4.36 9.25 9.60
CA VAL A 541 4.46 7.90 9.06
C VAL A 541 5.32 7.93 7.80
N GLY A 542 6.30 7.03 7.74
CA GLY A 542 7.15 6.82 6.58
C GLY A 542 6.81 5.54 5.84
N THR A 543 6.90 5.59 4.52
CA THR A 543 6.75 4.45 3.59
C THR A 543 8.13 3.99 3.10
N LEU A 544 8.50 2.74 3.39
CA LEU A 544 9.72 2.11 2.88
C LEU A 544 9.58 1.78 1.40
N LEU A 545 10.35 2.47 0.56
CA LEU A 545 10.47 2.17 -0.87
C LEU A 545 11.54 1.09 -1.12
N THR A 546 12.55 1.04 -0.26
CA THR A 546 13.60 0.01 -0.18
C THR A 546 13.92 -0.27 1.30
N PRO A 547 14.79 -1.25 1.65
CA PRO A 547 15.21 -1.46 3.05
C PRO A 547 15.80 -0.22 3.74
N ARG A 548 16.19 0.81 2.98
CA ARG A 548 16.83 2.03 3.50
C ARG A 548 16.15 3.33 3.12
N LEU A 549 15.35 3.35 2.05
CA LEU A 549 14.65 4.55 1.60
C LEU A 549 13.26 4.64 2.21
N VAL A 550 12.96 5.78 2.81
CA VAL A 550 11.69 6.09 3.47
C VAL A 550 11.11 7.37 2.87
N LEU A 551 9.89 7.30 2.35
CA LEU A 551 9.12 8.43 1.87
C LEU A 551 8.14 8.92 2.95
N THR A 552 8.14 10.20 3.30
CA THR A 552 7.26 10.80 4.32
C THR A 552 6.81 12.20 3.90
N VAL A 553 5.89 12.83 4.63
CA VAL A 553 5.36 14.18 4.36
C VAL A 553 5.23 15.01 5.63
N GLY A 554 5.64 16.28 5.55
CA GLY A 554 5.56 17.22 6.68
C GLY A 554 5.17 18.65 6.30
N ASP A 555 4.82 19.44 7.32
CA ASP A 555 4.38 20.84 7.17
C ASP A 555 5.52 21.85 7.28
N ALA A 556 6.59 21.51 8.00
CA ALA A 556 7.70 22.41 8.27
C ALA A 556 8.92 22.06 7.40
N PRO A 557 9.64 23.06 6.85
CA PRO A 557 10.96 22.81 6.27
C PRO A 557 11.89 22.27 7.35
N LEU A 558 12.60 21.18 7.06
CA LEU A 558 13.63 20.66 7.96
C LEU A 558 14.80 21.65 8.00
N PRO A 559 15.16 22.24 9.16
CA PRO A 559 16.37 23.02 9.28
C PRO A 559 17.59 22.20 8.85
N ALA A 560 18.53 22.81 8.14
CA ALA A 560 19.78 22.15 7.77
C ALA A 560 20.49 21.61 9.03
N GLY A 561 20.77 20.31 9.07
CA GLY A 561 21.36 19.63 10.24
C GLY A 561 20.36 18.94 11.17
N THR A 562 19.05 18.98 10.88
CA THR A 562 18.04 18.23 11.64
C THR A 562 18.19 16.73 11.39
N ALA A 563 18.50 15.97 12.44
CA ALA A 563 18.56 14.52 12.35
C ALA A 563 17.13 13.96 12.31
N ALA A 564 16.75 13.37 11.18
CA ALA A 564 15.54 12.56 11.11
C ALA A 564 15.89 11.17 11.66
N TRP A 565 15.03 10.60 12.48
CA TRP A 565 15.20 9.24 12.98
C TRP A 565 14.01 8.42 12.57
N VAL A 566 14.27 7.24 12.04
CA VAL A 566 13.25 6.28 11.69
C VAL A 566 13.23 5.19 12.74
N ARG A 567 12.07 4.99 13.36
CA ARG A 567 11.84 3.89 14.29
C ARG A 567 11.26 2.70 13.51
N ALA A 568 12.04 1.63 13.42
CA ALA A 568 11.62 0.34 12.87
C ALA A 568 11.59 -0.69 14.02
N GLY A 569 10.41 -0.92 14.59
CA GLY A 569 10.25 -1.71 15.82
C GLY A 569 10.82 -0.97 17.04
N ASP A 570 11.79 -1.56 17.74
CA ASP A 570 12.45 -0.98 18.92
C ASP A 570 13.75 -0.24 18.63
N ARG A 571 14.17 -0.20 17.36
CA ARG A 571 15.42 0.45 16.93
C ARG A 571 15.11 1.82 16.34
N GLU A 572 15.82 2.85 16.81
CA GLU A 572 15.87 4.15 16.15
C GLU A 572 17.13 4.21 15.28
N VAL A 573 16.92 4.50 14.00
CA VAL A 573 17.97 4.60 13.01
C VAL A 573 18.00 6.01 12.48
N ALA A 574 19.16 6.65 12.56
CA ALA A 574 19.32 7.96 11.97
C ALA A 574 19.13 7.89 10.44
N CYS A 575 18.50 8.91 9.91
CA CYS A 575 18.21 9.09 8.50
C CYS A 575 18.60 10.52 8.11
N ARG A 576 18.98 10.72 6.86
CA ARG A 576 19.06 12.06 6.29
C ARG A 576 18.24 12.17 5.02
N ALA A 577 17.60 13.31 4.84
CA ALA A 577 16.87 13.64 3.63
C ALA A 577 17.82 13.60 2.43
N VAL A 578 17.45 12.83 1.41
CA VAL A 578 18.11 12.78 0.10
C VAL A 578 17.35 13.59 -0.93
N TRP A 579 16.07 13.86 -0.68
CA TRP A 579 15.25 14.75 -1.48
C TRP A 579 14.11 15.37 -0.64
N ALA A 580 13.70 16.59 -0.96
CA ALA A 580 12.56 17.28 -0.35
C ALA A 580 11.83 18.15 -1.39
N ASP A 581 10.51 18.18 -1.36
CA ASP A 581 9.71 19.10 -2.17
C ASP A 581 9.74 20.54 -1.59
N GLU A 582 9.68 21.53 -2.46
CA GLU A 582 9.47 22.94 -2.08
C GLU A 582 8.00 23.34 -2.05
N ALA A 583 7.13 22.58 -2.73
CA ALA A 583 5.68 22.77 -2.70
C ALA A 583 5.06 22.31 -1.37
N LEU A 584 4.03 23.00 -0.90
CA LEU A 584 3.29 22.61 0.31
C LEU A 584 2.09 21.71 -0.06
N PRO A 585 1.90 20.57 0.65
CA PRO A 585 2.74 20.05 1.74
C PRO A 585 4.01 19.36 1.22
N ARG A 586 5.09 19.46 2.01
CA ARG A 586 6.44 19.04 1.61
C ARG A 586 6.56 17.53 1.74
N VAL A 587 7.02 16.89 0.67
CA VAL A 587 7.37 15.46 0.66
C VAL A 587 8.86 15.33 0.93
N PHE A 588 9.26 14.39 1.78
CA PHE A 588 10.66 14.09 2.07
C PHE A 588 10.99 12.64 1.71
N LEU A 589 12.08 12.45 0.99
CA LEU A 589 12.70 11.15 0.82
C LEU A 589 13.91 11.07 1.74
N LEU A 590 13.86 10.16 2.71
CA LEU A 590 14.88 9.94 3.72
C LEU A 590 15.65 8.66 3.42
N LEU A 591 16.96 8.68 3.62
CA LEU A 591 17.80 7.49 3.52
C LEU A 591 18.39 7.16 4.89
N ALA A 592 18.09 5.96 5.37
CA ALA A 592 18.57 5.40 6.62
C ALA A 592 20.06 5.03 6.57
N HIS A 593 20.75 5.22 7.70
CA HIS A 593 22.17 4.89 7.85
C HIS A 593 22.47 3.39 7.86
N GLU A 594 21.47 2.57 8.15
CA GLU A 594 21.50 1.10 8.09
C GLU A 594 20.17 0.57 7.55
N ASP A 595 20.11 -0.74 7.24
CA ASP A 595 18.88 -1.39 6.78
C ASP A 595 17.84 -1.40 7.91
N LEU A 596 16.67 -0.82 7.64
CA LEU A 596 15.56 -0.71 8.59
C LEU A 596 14.79 -2.03 8.74
N VAL A 597 14.96 -2.94 7.79
CA VAL A 597 14.34 -4.26 7.73
C VAL A 597 15.36 -5.27 7.22
N ASP A 598 15.31 -6.48 7.77
CA ASP A 598 16.16 -7.60 7.37
C ASP A 598 15.99 -7.87 5.85
N PRO A 599 17.07 -7.82 5.06
CA PRO A 599 17.02 -8.10 3.61
C PRO A 599 16.42 -9.47 3.29
N ALA A 600 16.58 -10.46 4.16
CA ALA A 600 16.01 -11.81 3.99
C ALA A 600 14.48 -11.84 4.17
N ARG A 601 13.91 -10.84 4.86
CA ARG A 601 12.46 -10.67 5.06
C ARG A 601 11.84 -9.68 4.07
N TRP A 602 12.62 -9.09 3.16
CA TRP A 602 12.16 -8.20 2.11
C TRP A 602 11.69 -9.01 0.89
N PRO A 603 10.39 -9.03 0.54
CA PRO A 603 9.92 -9.78 -0.62
C PRO A 603 10.43 -9.15 -1.93
N GLY A 604 11.46 -9.75 -2.52
CA GLY A 604 11.98 -9.42 -3.86
C GLY A 604 12.96 -8.24 -3.90
N ALA A 605 14.07 -8.39 -4.65
CA ALA A 605 15.15 -7.40 -4.77
C ALA A 605 14.79 -6.13 -5.59
N THR A 606 13.51 -5.92 -5.91
CA THR A 606 13.03 -4.79 -6.72
C THR A 606 12.36 -3.71 -5.86
N PRO A 607 12.51 -2.41 -6.21
CA PRO A 607 11.70 -1.35 -5.61
C PRO A 607 10.21 -1.61 -5.86
N LEU A 608 9.35 -1.09 -4.98
CA LEU A 608 7.90 -1.22 -5.14
C LEU A 608 7.46 -0.70 -6.53
N PRO A 609 6.73 -1.50 -7.34
CA PRO A 609 6.20 -1.01 -8.60
C PRO A 609 5.16 0.07 -8.34
N TRP A 610 5.31 1.21 -9.02
CA TRP A 610 4.29 2.23 -9.09
C TRP A 610 3.15 1.73 -9.98
N ALA A 611 1.90 1.92 -9.57
CA ALA A 611 0.76 1.55 -10.41
C ALA A 611 0.65 2.50 -11.63
N GLU A 612 0.52 1.94 -12.84
CA GLU A 612 0.48 2.69 -14.12
C GLU A 612 -0.91 3.24 -14.48
N ALA A 613 -1.97 2.89 -13.74
CA ALA A 613 -3.35 3.14 -14.14
C ALA A 613 -3.82 4.59 -13.89
N GLU A 614 -4.55 5.17 -14.85
CA GLU A 614 -5.35 6.38 -14.64
C GLU A 614 -6.38 6.14 -13.52
N PRO A 615 -6.57 7.08 -12.58
CA PRO A 615 -7.58 6.93 -11.55
C PRO A 615 -8.98 7.06 -12.14
N GLN A 616 -9.50 5.96 -12.69
CA GLN A 616 -10.93 5.68 -12.52
C GLN A 616 -11.21 5.46 -11.03
N VAL A 617 -12.48 5.39 -10.62
CA VAL A 617 -12.82 5.12 -9.21
C VAL A 617 -12.22 3.76 -8.79
N LEU A 618 -11.03 3.78 -8.19
CA LEU A 618 -10.24 2.61 -7.81
C LEU A 618 -10.33 2.43 -6.30
N ARG A 619 -10.48 1.18 -5.87
CA ARG A 619 -10.48 0.83 -4.45
C ARG A 619 -9.04 0.78 -3.96
N VAL A 620 -8.72 1.49 -2.89
CA VAL A 620 -7.33 1.61 -2.42
C VAL A 620 -7.23 1.34 -0.93
N ARG A 621 -6.05 0.92 -0.50
CA ARG A 621 -5.67 0.72 0.90
C ARG A 621 -4.63 1.76 1.31
N VAL A 622 -4.88 2.43 2.42
CA VAL A 622 -3.94 3.33 3.09
C VAL A 622 -3.41 2.65 4.33
N ASP A 623 -2.11 2.42 4.38
CA ASP A 623 -1.45 1.83 5.54
C ASP A 623 -0.85 2.96 6.42
N GLY A 624 -0.95 2.82 7.74
CA GLY A 624 -0.51 3.80 8.74
C GLY A 624 0.11 3.17 10.00
N ALA A 625 0.57 3.99 10.95
CA ALA A 625 1.11 3.54 12.23
C ALA A 625 0.74 4.49 13.38
N THR A 626 0.31 3.93 14.51
CA THR A 626 -0.01 4.66 15.75
C THR A 626 1.23 5.28 16.39
N ASP A 627 1.04 6.20 17.33
CA ASP A 627 2.13 6.78 18.13
C ASP A 627 2.96 5.75 18.90
N GLN A 628 2.39 4.57 19.19
CA GLN A 628 3.08 3.45 19.83
C GLN A 628 3.75 2.49 18.82
N GLY A 629 3.71 2.80 17.52
CA GLY A 629 4.26 1.95 16.46
C GLY A 629 3.36 0.80 16.01
N HIS A 630 2.16 0.65 16.59
CA HIS A 630 1.18 -0.34 16.12
C HIS A 630 0.67 0.04 14.72
N ARG A 631 0.70 -0.92 13.79
CA ARG A 631 0.26 -0.74 12.41
C ARG A 631 -1.27 -0.62 12.34
N VAL A 632 -1.75 0.31 11.53
CA VAL A 632 -3.17 0.57 11.25
C VAL A 632 -3.39 0.67 9.74
N ALA A 633 -4.61 0.50 9.26
CA ALA A 633 -4.91 0.63 7.83
C ALA A 633 -6.36 1.08 7.59
N LEU A 634 -6.57 1.79 6.48
CA LEU A 634 -7.86 2.21 5.97
C LEU A 634 -8.05 1.70 4.55
N THR A 635 -9.29 1.48 4.15
CA THR A 635 -9.68 1.26 2.76
C THR A 635 -10.53 2.43 2.27
N GLY A 636 -10.47 2.76 0.99
CA GLY A 636 -11.19 3.89 0.42
C GLY A 636 -11.41 3.75 -1.08
N GLU A 637 -11.98 4.79 -1.67
CA GLU A 637 -12.06 4.95 -3.12
C GLU A 637 -11.25 6.19 -3.51
N ALA A 638 -10.34 6.05 -4.46
CA ALA A 638 -9.56 7.15 -5.01
C ALA A 638 -10.31 7.79 -6.19
N LEU A 639 -10.46 9.11 -6.15
CA LEU A 639 -10.97 9.95 -7.23
C LEU A 639 -9.87 10.90 -7.72
N PRO A 640 -9.88 11.31 -9.00
CA PRO A 640 -9.01 12.38 -9.49
C PRO A 640 -9.30 13.71 -8.78
N TYR A 641 -8.26 14.45 -8.41
CA TYR A 641 -8.37 15.77 -7.78
C TYR A 641 -7.34 16.76 -8.36
N GLU A 642 -7.79 17.97 -8.72
CA GLU A 642 -6.99 19.04 -9.35
C GLU A 642 -6.08 18.59 -10.53
N GLY A 643 -6.66 18.52 -11.74
CA GLY A 643 -5.88 18.45 -12.99
C GLY A 643 -4.97 17.23 -13.10
N ASP A 644 -5.41 16.07 -12.60
CA ASP A 644 -4.75 14.75 -12.68
C ASP A 644 -3.41 14.61 -11.94
N ARG A 645 -3.03 15.57 -11.08
CA ARG A 645 -1.77 15.48 -10.30
C ARG A 645 -1.93 14.76 -8.96
N ASN A 646 -3.07 14.95 -8.28
CA ASN A 646 -3.34 14.37 -6.97
C ASN A 646 -4.61 13.51 -6.99
N GLY A 647 -4.75 12.62 -6.01
CA GLY A 647 -5.97 11.86 -5.81
C GLY A 647 -6.65 12.19 -4.49
N GLU A 648 -7.97 12.30 -4.51
CA GLU A 648 -8.80 12.42 -3.31
C GLU A 648 -9.33 11.06 -2.89
N LEU A 649 -9.09 10.69 -1.65
CA LEU A 649 -9.64 9.48 -1.04
C LEU A 649 -10.98 9.81 -0.39
N VAL A 650 -12.03 9.27 -0.99
CA VAL A 650 -13.40 9.38 -0.52
C VAL A 650 -13.91 8.05 0.00
N ARG A 651 -15.04 8.08 0.71
CA ARG A 651 -15.71 6.88 1.24
C ARG A 651 -14.79 5.99 2.08
N LEU A 652 -13.81 6.62 2.74
CA LEU A 652 -12.85 5.99 3.63
C LEU A 652 -13.57 5.16 4.69
N SER A 653 -12.99 4.02 4.99
CA SER A 653 -13.39 3.13 6.05
C SER A 653 -13.38 3.93 7.41
N PRO A 654 -14.48 3.99 8.21
CA PRO A 654 -14.62 4.90 9.36
C PRO A 654 -13.49 4.98 10.42
N GLU A 655 -12.89 6.18 10.60
CA GLU A 655 -12.14 6.70 11.76
C GLU A 655 -10.99 5.86 12.38
N PRO A 656 -9.73 6.28 12.16
CA PRO A 656 -8.65 6.05 13.11
C PRO A 656 -8.67 7.08 14.24
N GLU A 657 -8.35 6.61 15.46
CA GLU A 657 -8.31 7.42 16.70
C GLU A 657 -7.42 8.68 16.63
N ALA A 658 -6.47 8.72 15.68
CA ALA A 658 -5.76 9.93 15.31
C ALA A 658 -5.38 9.93 13.82
N TRP A 659 -5.67 11.05 13.15
CA TRP A 659 -5.44 11.29 11.73
C TRP A 659 -3.95 11.38 11.35
N THR A 660 -3.10 11.69 12.33
CA THR A 660 -1.63 11.72 12.20
C THR A 660 -1.02 10.36 11.88
N HIS A 661 -1.74 9.27 12.16
CA HIS A 661 -1.28 7.90 11.91
C HIS A 661 -1.23 7.50 10.43
N PHE A 662 -1.74 8.32 9.51
CA PHE A 662 -1.80 7.98 8.08
C PHE A 662 -1.01 8.95 7.21
N ARG A 663 -0.58 10.07 7.78
CA ARG A 663 0.15 11.09 7.06
C ARG A 663 1.56 10.59 6.72
N GLY A 664 1.85 10.48 5.42
CA GLY A 664 3.07 9.86 4.86
C GLY A 664 2.99 8.34 4.68
N GLY A 665 1.83 7.76 5.04
CA GLY A 665 1.52 6.36 4.79
C GLY A 665 1.25 6.06 3.31
N PRO A 666 1.51 4.82 2.85
CA PRO A 666 1.33 4.46 1.44
C PRO A 666 -0.14 4.25 1.11
N VAL A 667 -0.54 4.78 -0.05
CA VAL A 667 -1.79 4.44 -0.74
C VAL A 667 -1.46 3.38 -1.78
N SER A 668 -2.10 2.21 -1.69
CA SER A 668 -1.81 1.06 -2.53
C SER A 668 -3.08 0.47 -3.15
N HIS A 669 -2.92 -0.17 -4.31
CA HIS A 669 -3.95 -0.97 -4.98
C HIS A 669 -3.33 -2.29 -5.40
N GLU A 670 -3.89 -3.41 -4.95
CA GLU A 670 -3.39 -4.77 -5.22
C GLU A 670 -1.89 -5.00 -4.92
N GLY A 671 -1.31 -4.25 -3.97
CA GLY A 671 0.12 -4.34 -3.62
C GLY A 671 1.05 -3.42 -4.39
N ALA A 672 0.55 -2.70 -5.40
CA ALA A 672 1.29 -1.65 -6.08
C ALA A 672 1.10 -0.30 -5.37
N LEU A 673 2.16 0.51 -5.30
CA LEU A 673 2.13 1.82 -4.65
C LEU A 673 1.51 2.84 -5.62
N LEU A 674 0.38 3.43 -5.24
CA LEU A 674 -0.28 4.50 -5.99
C LEU A 674 0.24 5.89 -5.59
N GLY A 675 0.66 6.06 -4.35
CA GLY A 675 1.07 7.35 -3.83
C GLY A 675 1.20 7.37 -2.31
N VAL A 676 1.37 8.56 -1.74
CA VAL A 676 1.47 8.76 -0.28
C VAL A 676 0.48 9.82 0.19
N VAL A 677 -0.15 9.59 1.34
CA VAL A 677 -1.13 10.52 1.91
C VAL A 677 -0.42 11.77 2.40
N HIS A 678 -0.76 12.93 1.86
CA HIS A 678 -0.11 14.19 2.21
C HIS A 678 -1.02 15.14 3.00
N GLY A 679 -2.32 15.12 2.73
CA GLY A 679 -3.31 15.95 3.40
C GLY A 679 -4.37 15.08 4.07
N VAL A 680 -4.66 15.36 5.34
CA VAL A 680 -5.65 14.61 6.11
C VAL A 680 -6.64 15.57 6.75
N TRP A 681 -7.92 15.36 6.47
CA TRP A 681 -9.05 16.05 7.09
C TRP A 681 -10.05 15.02 7.65
N PRO A 682 -10.96 15.42 8.56
CA PRO A 682 -11.87 14.48 9.22
C PRO A 682 -12.79 13.66 8.28
N ASP A 683 -13.04 14.14 7.07
CA ASP A 683 -13.98 13.56 6.09
C ASP A 683 -13.34 13.21 4.74
N ARG A 684 -12.07 13.58 4.52
CA ARG A 684 -11.35 13.37 3.26
C ARG A 684 -9.84 13.28 3.48
N MET A 685 -9.16 12.48 2.65
CA MET A 685 -7.69 12.49 2.56
C MET A 685 -7.28 12.80 1.12
N VAL A 686 -6.14 13.45 0.94
CA VAL A 686 -5.56 13.68 -0.38
C VAL A 686 -4.16 13.06 -0.40
N PHE A 687 -3.85 12.37 -1.50
CA PHE A 687 -2.57 11.73 -1.70
C PHE A 687 -1.88 12.27 -2.96
N LEU A 688 -0.55 12.26 -2.88
CA LEU A 688 0.33 12.65 -3.98
C LEU A 688 0.56 11.39 -4.79
N SER A 689 0.16 11.43 -6.06
CA SER A 689 0.28 10.27 -6.94
C SER A 689 1.74 9.96 -7.23
N GLY A 690 2.04 8.68 -7.40
CA GLY A 690 3.36 8.22 -7.81
C GLY A 690 3.83 8.84 -9.11
N ARG A 691 2.90 9.06 -10.05
CA ARG A 691 3.17 9.78 -11.29
C ARG A 691 3.60 11.22 -11.03
N ALA A 692 2.87 11.97 -10.19
CA ALA A 692 3.24 13.35 -9.87
C ALA A 692 4.62 13.43 -9.19
N LEU A 693 4.93 12.49 -8.29
CA LEU A 693 6.27 12.39 -7.70
C LEU A 693 7.34 12.04 -8.74
N MET A 694 7.08 11.06 -9.60
CA MET A 694 8.01 10.63 -10.63
C MET A 694 8.17 11.64 -11.76
N GLU A 695 7.20 12.53 -12.01
CA GLU A 695 7.31 13.68 -12.92
C GLU A 695 8.30 14.73 -12.40
N GLN A 696 8.51 14.81 -11.08
CA GLN A 696 9.49 15.72 -10.50
C GLN A 696 10.92 15.20 -10.76
N PRO A 697 11.76 15.97 -11.49
CA PRO A 697 13.11 15.52 -11.87
C PRO A 697 13.99 15.15 -10.67
N GLY A 698 13.86 15.90 -9.56
CA GLY A 698 14.64 15.68 -8.35
C GLY A 698 14.30 14.38 -7.62
N PHE A 699 13.02 14.03 -7.56
CA PHE A 699 12.58 12.77 -6.94
C PHE A 699 13.00 11.56 -7.77
N ARG A 700 12.82 11.64 -9.11
CA ARG A 700 13.24 10.57 -10.04
C ARG A 700 14.74 10.29 -9.97
N ALA A 701 15.56 11.34 -9.89
CA ALA A 701 17.00 11.22 -9.74
C ALA A 701 17.38 10.50 -8.43
N ALA A 702 16.77 10.90 -7.30
CA ALA A 702 17.05 10.28 -6.00
C ALA A 702 16.60 8.80 -5.95
N MET A 703 15.50 8.44 -6.62
CA MET A 703 15.05 7.05 -6.76
C MET A 703 15.97 6.21 -7.65
N ALA A 704 16.49 6.76 -8.74
CA ALA A 704 17.46 6.06 -9.61
C ALA A 704 18.78 5.78 -8.87
N GLU A 705 19.20 6.72 -8.03
CA GLU A 705 20.47 6.70 -7.33
C GLU A 705 20.48 5.85 -6.04
N HIS A 706 19.34 5.79 -5.33
CA HIS A 706 19.24 5.13 -4.03
C HIS A 706 18.21 3.99 -3.98
N GLY A 707 17.43 3.80 -5.05
CA GLY A 707 16.34 2.82 -5.16
C GLY A 707 16.77 1.40 -5.51
N GLN A 708 17.99 1.21 -6.04
CA GLN A 708 18.51 -0.12 -6.36
C GLN A 708 19.12 -0.76 -5.10
N VAL A 709 18.63 -1.94 -4.72
CA VAL A 709 19.32 -2.80 -3.76
C VAL A 709 20.60 -3.27 -4.41
N SER A 710 21.73 -2.69 -4.03
CA SER A 710 23.04 -3.13 -4.47
C SER A 710 23.28 -4.55 -3.95
N SER A 711 23.01 -5.57 -4.77
CA SER A 711 23.43 -6.95 -4.50
C SER A 711 24.83 -7.14 -5.07
N ALA A 712 25.84 -7.05 -4.21
CA ALA A 712 27.18 -7.50 -4.53
C ALA A 712 27.18 -9.04 -4.75
N GLY A 713 27.55 -9.52 -5.95
CA GLY A 713 27.86 -10.96 -6.18
C GLY A 713 27.40 -11.64 -7.49
N GLY A 714 27.83 -11.17 -8.67
CA GLY A 714 28.68 -11.94 -9.60
C GLY A 714 28.34 -13.32 -10.19
N THR A 715 27.16 -13.58 -10.76
CA THR A 715 26.96 -14.77 -11.63
C THR A 715 26.18 -14.41 -12.90
N VAL A 716 26.66 -14.87 -14.06
CA VAL A 716 25.98 -14.72 -15.36
C VAL A 716 25.46 -16.07 -15.80
N CYS A 717 24.20 -16.10 -16.22
CA CYS A 717 23.50 -17.26 -16.71
C CYS A 717 23.25 -17.12 -18.22
N LEU A 718 23.65 -18.12 -18.99
CA LEU A 718 23.35 -18.25 -20.42
C LEU A 718 22.38 -19.41 -20.60
N ALA A 719 21.15 -19.12 -21.04
CA ALA A 719 20.22 -20.14 -21.46
C ALA A 719 20.25 -20.26 -22.98
N VAL A 720 20.28 -21.48 -23.50
CA VAL A 720 20.36 -21.76 -24.94
C VAL A 720 19.32 -22.81 -25.33
N ARG A 721 18.63 -22.59 -26.45
CA ARG A 721 17.76 -23.57 -27.11
C ARG A 721 17.84 -23.46 -28.63
N PHE A 722 17.50 -24.54 -29.32
CA PHE A 722 17.21 -24.46 -30.75
C PHE A 722 15.89 -23.72 -30.99
N GLY A 723 15.83 -22.94 -32.06
CA GLY A 723 14.57 -22.35 -32.51
C GLY A 723 13.64 -23.41 -33.09
N ASP A 724 12.35 -23.08 -33.14
CA ASP A 724 11.28 -24.04 -33.47
C ASP A 724 11.34 -24.55 -34.93
N ASP A 725 12.12 -23.90 -35.79
CA ASP A 725 12.35 -24.24 -37.20
C ASP A 725 13.43 -25.32 -37.41
N CYS A 726 14.15 -25.74 -36.37
CA CYS A 726 15.19 -26.76 -36.46
C CYS A 726 14.63 -28.18 -36.63
N VAL A 727 15.16 -28.92 -37.60
CA VAL A 727 14.88 -30.36 -37.78
C VAL A 727 15.93 -31.19 -37.01
N HIS A 728 15.47 -32.19 -36.25
CA HIS A 728 16.35 -33.04 -35.43
C HIS A 728 16.56 -34.43 -36.07
N PRO A 729 17.81 -34.95 -36.09
CA PRO A 729 18.10 -36.32 -36.48
C PRO A 729 17.29 -37.36 -35.68
N SER A 730 16.86 -38.43 -36.35
CA SER A 730 16.10 -39.50 -35.72
C SER A 730 16.94 -40.22 -34.65
N GLY A 731 16.61 -40.03 -33.37
CA GLY A 731 17.24 -40.72 -32.24
C GLY A 731 18.07 -39.84 -31.29
N SER A 732 18.25 -38.55 -31.58
CA SER A 732 18.85 -37.57 -30.66
C SER A 732 17.78 -36.69 -30.00
N SER A 733 17.95 -36.34 -28.72
CA SER A 733 17.09 -35.35 -28.07
C SER A 733 17.62 -33.94 -28.37
N PRO A 734 16.76 -32.93 -28.60
CA PRO A 734 17.22 -31.57 -28.88
C PRO A 734 18.12 -31.01 -27.77
N GLY A 735 17.86 -31.38 -26.52
CA GLY A 735 18.69 -31.00 -25.37
C GLY A 735 20.10 -31.61 -25.38
N ALA A 736 20.25 -32.85 -25.87
CA ALA A 736 21.57 -33.47 -26.00
C ALA A 736 22.40 -32.82 -27.12
N GLU A 737 21.73 -32.35 -28.18
CA GLU A 737 22.40 -31.65 -29.27
C GLU A 737 22.82 -30.23 -28.90
N VAL A 738 22.00 -29.49 -28.15
CA VAL A 738 22.41 -28.19 -27.57
C VAL A 738 23.59 -28.39 -26.62
N ALA A 739 23.58 -29.44 -25.79
CA ALA A 739 24.71 -29.75 -24.92
C ALA A 739 25.99 -30.04 -25.72
N ASN A 740 25.91 -30.78 -26.83
CA ASN A 740 27.06 -31.02 -27.71
C ASN A 740 27.59 -29.73 -28.37
N LEU A 741 26.71 -28.83 -28.81
CA LEU A 741 27.10 -27.52 -29.34
C LEU A 741 27.85 -26.71 -28.29
N LEU A 742 27.31 -26.66 -27.07
CA LEU A 742 27.92 -25.95 -25.94
C LEU A 742 29.27 -26.55 -25.55
N MET A 743 29.42 -27.88 -25.54
CA MET A 743 30.70 -28.54 -25.27
C MET A 743 31.77 -28.22 -26.32
N ASN A 744 31.40 -28.12 -27.60
CA ASN A 744 32.33 -27.66 -28.64
C ASN A 744 32.72 -26.19 -28.43
N LEU A 745 31.74 -25.34 -28.13
CA LEU A 745 31.99 -23.92 -27.84
C LEU A 745 32.92 -23.73 -26.63
N MET A 746 32.79 -24.56 -25.58
CA MET A 746 33.70 -24.57 -24.44
C MET A 746 35.13 -24.90 -24.85
N ALA A 747 35.29 -25.94 -25.68
CA ALA A 747 36.59 -26.37 -26.16
C ALA A 747 37.26 -25.31 -27.05
N ASP A 748 36.48 -24.62 -27.90
CA ASP A 748 36.99 -23.60 -28.82
C ASP A 748 37.34 -22.27 -28.10
N THR A 749 36.68 -21.97 -26.97
CA THR A 749 36.86 -20.69 -26.24
C THR A 749 37.72 -20.77 -24.97
N ASP A 750 38.10 -21.96 -24.53
CA ASP A 750 38.79 -22.24 -23.25
C ASP A 750 38.04 -21.64 -22.03
N VAL A 751 36.71 -21.60 -22.10
CA VAL A 751 35.85 -21.08 -21.02
C VAL A 751 35.30 -22.26 -20.21
N ALA A 752 35.69 -22.33 -18.93
CA ALA A 752 35.12 -23.30 -17.99
C ALA A 752 33.66 -22.92 -17.65
N MET A 753 32.74 -23.88 -17.79
CA MET A 753 31.30 -23.70 -17.57
C MET A 753 30.71 -24.91 -16.82
N SER A 754 29.67 -24.67 -16.02
CA SER A 754 28.87 -25.75 -15.43
C SER A 754 27.56 -25.91 -16.21
N LEU A 755 27.33 -27.10 -16.78
CA LEU A 755 26.10 -27.45 -17.49
C LEU A 755 25.06 -27.99 -16.50
N ALA A 756 23.90 -27.35 -16.45
CA ALA A 756 22.79 -27.80 -15.62
C ALA A 756 21.62 -28.28 -16.47
N GLY A 757 21.17 -29.52 -16.21
CA GLY A 757 19.99 -30.11 -16.85
C GLY A 757 18.71 -29.35 -16.50
N GLY A 758 17.87 -29.15 -17.53
CA GLY A 758 16.84 -28.11 -17.61
C GLY A 758 15.71 -28.08 -16.57
N VAL A 759 15.03 -26.94 -16.57
CA VAL A 759 13.79 -26.63 -15.85
C VAL A 759 12.69 -27.62 -16.26
N GLN A 760 11.95 -28.16 -15.29
CA GLN A 760 10.80 -29.04 -15.51
C GLN A 760 9.72 -28.34 -16.36
N ASP A 761 9.75 -28.51 -17.68
CA ASP A 761 8.59 -28.85 -18.54
C ASP A 761 8.88 -28.72 -20.05
N GLN A 762 8.40 -29.74 -20.79
CA GLN A 762 8.12 -29.90 -22.24
C GLN A 762 8.99 -29.27 -23.37
N GLN A 763 10.02 -28.46 -23.12
CA GLN A 763 11.04 -28.08 -24.13
C GLN A 763 12.46 -28.07 -23.52
N PRO A 764 13.47 -28.66 -24.19
CA PRO A 764 14.81 -28.78 -23.61
C PRO A 764 15.60 -27.49 -23.75
N VAL A 765 15.54 -26.64 -22.72
CA VAL A 765 16.44 -25.48 -22.55
C VAL A 765 17.67 -25.95 -21.77
N GLN A 766 18.87 -25.68 -22.29
CA GLN A 766 20.12 -25.88 -21.56
C GLN A 766 20.54 -24.58 -20.89
N VAL A 767 20.90 -24.67 -19.61
CA VAL A 767 21.33 -23.53 -18.81
C VAL A 767 22.79 -23.69 -18.46
N VAL A 768 23.55 -22.63 -18.71
CA VAL A 768 24.98 -22.56 -18.49
C VAL A 768 25.29 -21.48 -17.45
N LEU A 769 26.01 -21.88 -16.41
CA LEU A 769 26.44 -20.98 -15.35
C LEU A 769 27.87 -20.53 -15.57
N LEU A 770 28.05 -19.21 -15.60
CA LEU A 770 29.34 -18.53 -15.62
C LEU A 770 29.56 -17.87 -14.27
N GLU A 771 30.39 -18.50 -13.48
CA GLU A 771 30.79 -18.01 -12.16
C GLU A 771 31.94 -17.00 -12.29
N ASP A 772 32.00 -16.07 -11.35
CA ASP A 772 33.13 -15.15 -11.21
C ASP A 772 34.44 -15.88 -10.84
N PRO A 773 35.62 -15.28 -11.12
CA PRO A 773 35.81 -13.94 -11.68
C PRO A 773 35.62 -13.87 -13.20
N GLY A 774 35.05 -12.76 -13.66
CA GLY A 774 34.96 -12.42 -15.07
C GLY A 774 33.78 -13.08 -15.80
N ALA A 775 32.66 -13.31 -15.11
CA ALA A 775 31.48 -13.95 -15.68
C ALA A 775 30.98 -13.27 -16.98
N LEU A 776 30.94 -11.94 -17.03
CA LEU A 776 30.61 -11.17 -18.25
C LEU A 776 31.63 -11.34 -19.37
N ARG A 777 32.94 -11.43 -19.02
CA ARG A 777 34.01 -11.65 -20.00
C ARG A 777 33.88 -13.02 -20.65
N LYS A 778 33.59 -14.03 -19.83
CA LYS A 778 33.29 -15.40 -20.27
C LYS A 778 32.06 -15.41 -21.19
N ALA A 779 30.99 -14.71 -20.81
CA ALA A 779 29.78 -14.59 -21.63
C ALA A 779 30.06 -13.91 -22.98
N GLY A 780 30.84 -12.83 -22.96
CA GLY A 780 31.25 -12.10 -24.16
C GLY A 780 32.02 -12.98 -25.15
N ARG A 781 33.03 -13.71 -24.67
CA ARG A 781 33.82 -14.65 -25.50
C ARG A 781 32.96 -15.73 -26.15
N LEU A 782 32.02 -16.30 -25.39
CA LEU A 782 31.12 -17.34 -25.90
C LEU A 782 30.22 -16.78 -27.01
N LEU A 783 29.61 -15.60 -26.81
CA LEU A 783 28.76 -14.98 -27.83
C LEU A 783 29.53 -14.60 -29.08
N SER A 784 30.81 -14.19 -28.96
CA SER A 784 31.65 -13.88 -30.11
C SER A 784 31.99 -15.08 -30.98
N GLU A 785 32.24 -16.26 -30.40
CA GLU A 785 32.57 -17.49 -31.15
C GLU A 785 31.33 -18.33 -31.51
N LEU A 786 30.17 -18.02 -30.96
CA LEU A 786 28.95 -18.77 -31.16
C LEU A 786 28.50 -18.85 -32.63
N PRO A 787 28.53 -17.78 -33.45
CA PRO A 787 28.13 -17.86 -34.86
C PRO A 787 28.99 -18.84 -35.67
N ARG A 788 30.31 -18.84 -35.44
CA ARG A 788 31.24 -19.74 -36.14
C ARG A 788 31.03 -21.19 -35.75
N THR A 789 30.88 -21.44 -34.45
CA THR A 789 30.66 -22.79 -33.90
C THR A 789 29.30 -23.35 -34.36
N ALA A 790 28.26 -22.49 -34.37
CA ALA A 790 26.94 -22.83 -34.89
C ALA A 790 26.98 -23.22 -36.38
N ALA A 791 27.70 -22.47 -37.22
CA ALA A 791 27.86 -22.79 -38.64
C ALA A 791 28.55 -24.14 -38.87
N LEU A 792 29.66 -24.41 -38.17
CA LEU A 792 30.37 -25.70 -38.24
C LEU A 792 29.52 -26.86 -37.72
N PHE A 793 28.69 -26.62 -36.72
CA PHE A 793 27.77 -27.62 -36.18
C PHE A 793 26.63 -27.92 -37.17
N ALA A 794 26.09 -26.90 -37.82
CA ALA A 794 25.10 -27.03 -38.89
C ALA A 794 25.67 -27.81 -40.09
N ASP A 795 26.90 -27.53 -40.54
CA ASP A 795 27.54 -28.23 -41.65
C ASP A 795 27.76 -29.73 -41.38
N ARG A 796 28.01 -30.12 -40.11
CA ARG A 796 28.15 -31.53 -39.71
C ARG A 796 26.82 -32.28 -39.68
N ARG A 797 25.69 -31.58 -39.50
CA ARG A 797 24.34 -32.11 -39.74
C ARG A 797 24.12 -32.17 -41.25
N MET A 798 24.61 -33.23 -41.88
CA MET A 798 24.43 -33.45 -43.32
C MET A 798 22.93 -33.45 -43.70
N GLY A 799 22.41 -32.32 -44.19
CA GLY A 799 21.35 -32.29 -45.19
C GLY A 799 19.88 -32.06 -44.82
N ASP A 800 19.48 -31.39 -43.73
CA ASP A 800 18.06 -30.99 -43.58
C ASP A 800 17.82 -29.76 -42.67
N GLY A 801 17.16 -28.74 -43.23
CA GLY A 801 16.47 -27.65 -42.52
C GLY A 801 17.30 -26.42 -42.11
N PRO A 802 16.66 -25.23 -41.94
CA PRO A 802 17.29 -24.05 -41.36
C PRO A 802 17.72 -24.30 -39.90
N PHE A 803 18.88 -23.75 -39.51
CA PHE A 803 19.45 -23.89 -38.16
C PHE A 803 19.38 -22.54 -37.42
N SER A 804 18.47 -22.43 -36.46
CA SER A 804 18.29 -21.24 -35.63
C SER A 804 18.63 -21.51 -34.17
N LEU A 805 19.14 -20.48 -33.48
CA LEU A 805 19.53 -20.60 -32.08
C LEU A 805 19.03 -19.40 -31.28
N ASP A 806 18.35 -19.68 -30.18
CA ASP A 806 17.89 -18.67 -29.24
C ASP A 806 18.77 -18.71 -27.99
N VAL A 807 19.29 -17.55 -27.62
CA VAL A 807 20.19 -17.35 -26.50
C VAL A 807 19.63 -16.28 -25.59
N ALA A 808 19.62 -16.52 -24.28
CA ALA A 808 19.29 -15.50 -23.29
C ALA A 808 20.44 -15.32 -22.29
N VAL A 809 20.79 -14.08 -22.01
CA VAL A 809 21.82 -13.71 -21.03
C VAL A 809 21.16 -12.99 -19.85
N ALA A 810 21.35 -13.53 -18.65
CA ALA A 810 20.86 -12.91 -17.42
C ALA A 810 21.98 -12.85 -16.36
N ALA A 811 21.95 -11.83 -15.51
CA ALA A 811 22.89 -11.68 -14.40
C ALA A 811 22.13 -11.61 -13.08
N GLY A 812 22.59 -12.33 -12.06
CA GLY A 812 21.94 -12.37 -10.75
C GLY A 812 22.36 -13.58 -9.91
N PRO A 813 21.92 -13.66 -8.64
CA PRO A 813 22.27 -14.76 -7.75
C PRO A 813 21.67 -16.09 -8.25
N VAL A 814 22.46 -17.16 -8.11
CA VAL A 814 22.05 -18.53 -8.46
C VAL A 814 22.25 -19.43 -7.24
N GLU A 815 21.22 -20.19 -6.86
CA GLU A 815 21.34 -21.22 -5.83
C GLU A 815 21.56 -22.58 -6.50
N SER A 816 22.67 -23.24 -6.19
CA SER A 816 22.92 -24.61 -6.62
C SER A 816 22.43 -25.60 -5.55
N LEU A 817 21.54 -26.52 -5.94
CA LEU A 817 21.19 -27.68 -5.12
C LEU A 817 22.18 -28.82 -5.41
N PRO A 818 22.60 -29.62 -4.41
CA PRO A 818 23.47 -30.76 -4.65
C PRO A 818 22.73 -31.85 -5.44
N GLU A 819 23.34 -32.25 -6.55
CA GLU A 819 23.17 -33.50 -7.29
C GLU A 819 21.72 -33.91 -7.68
N ARG A 820 21.42 -33.69 -8.97
CA ARG A 820 20.35 -34.31 -9.80
C ARG A 820 18.95 -33.68 -9.82
N ARG A 821 18.75 -32.47 -9.30
CA ARG A 821 17.58 -31.62 -9.64
C ARG A 821 18.08 -30.25 -10.08
N GLY A 822 17.55 -29.73 -11.19
CA GLY A 822 18.12 -28.62 -11.98
C GLY A 822 18.41 -27.33 -11.21
N VAL A 823 19.13 -26.41 -11.86
CA VAL A 823 19.52 -25.11 -11.29
C VAL A 823 18.29 -24.23 -11.07
N THR A 824 18.13 -23.72 -9.84
CA THR A 824 17.08 -22.78 -9.45
C THR A 824 17.71 -21.48 -8.98
N GLY A 825 17.35 -20.36 -9.60
CA GLY A 825 17.90 -19.05 -9.25
C GLY A 825 17.29 -17.94 -10.10
N GLN A 826 17.41 -16.69 -9.64
CA GLN A 826 16.79 -15.55 -10.32
C GLN A 826 17.29 -15.42 -11.77
N ALA A 827 18.61 -15.51 -11.97
CA ALA A 827 19.21 -15.43 -13.30
C ALA A 827 18.78 -16.59 -14.23
N ALA A 828 18.70 -17.81 -13.71
CA ALA A 828 18.29 -18.99 -14.50
C ALA A 828 16.80 -18.95 -14.87
N SER A 829 15.94 -18.53 -13.93
CA SER A 829 14.51 -18.35 -14.18
C SER A 829 14.25 -17.24 -15.20
N GLU A 830 14.97 -16.13 -15.08
CA GLU A 830 14.83 -14.99 -15.98
C GLU A 830 15.35 -15.31 -17.40
N ALA A 831 16.50 -15.96 -17.53
CA ALA A 831 16.99 -16.42 -18.84
C ALA A 831 16.02 -17.42 -19.49
N GLY A 832 15.45 -18.34 -18.71
CA GLY A 832 14.42 -19.26 -19.20
C GLY A 832 13.12 -18.55 -19.63
N ARG A 833 12.72 -17.47 -18.93
CA ARG A 833 11.58 -16.63 -19.32
C ARG A 833 11.81 -15.95 -20.66
N LEU A 834 13.00 -15.37 -20.86
CA LEU A 834 13.36 -14.62 -22.07
C LEU A 834 13.35 -15.50 -23.33
N LEU A 835 13.82 -16.75 -23.23
CA LEU A 835 13.77 -17.70 -24.34
C LEU A 835 12.35 -18.13 -24.72
N ARG A 836 11.42 -18.12 -23.76
CA ARG A 836 10.00 -18.41 -23.98
C ARG A 836 9.18 -17.19 -24.38
N HIS A 837 9.79 -16.00 -24.38
CA HIS A 837 9.09 -14.77 -24.68
C HIS A 837 8.66 -14.74 -26.16
N PRO A 838 7.39 -14.41 -26.49
CA PRO A 838 6.89 -14.41 -27.86
C PRO A 838 7.75 -13.59 -28.83
N GLY A 839 8.30 -12.45 -28.39
CA GLY A 839 9.18 -11.62 -29.20
C GLY A 839 10.50 -12.32 -29.61
N THR A 840 11.07 -13.14 -28.72
CA THR A 840 12.27 -13.93 -29.01
C THR A 840 11.93 -15.06 -29.98
N VAL A 841 10.86 -15.83 -29.70
CA VAL A 841 10.41 -16.95 -30.54
C VAL A 841 10.01 -16.50 -31.94
N ASN A 842 9.30 -15.37 -32.05
CA ASN A 842 8.84 -14.84 -33.34
C ASN A 842 10.00 -14.39 -34.23
N ARG A 843 11.09 -13.89 -33.64
CA ARG A 843 12.27 -13.48 -34.42
C ARG A 843 12.88 -14.67 -35.15
N SER A 844 13.07 -15.77 -34.45
CA SER A 844 13.66 -16.99 -35.01
C SER A 844 12.77 -17.60 -36.10
N ARG A 845 11.45 -17.51 -35.94
CA ARG A 845 10.48 -17.86 -37.00
C ARG A 845 10.51 -16.92 -38.21
N SER A 846 10.69 -15.62 -37.98
CA SER A 846 10.68 -14.61 -39.05
C SER A 846 11.97 -14.56 -39.87
N SER A 847 13.08 -15.09 -39.35
CA SER A 847 14.37 -15.16 -40.01
C SER A 847 15.00 -16.55 -39.77
N PRO A 848 14.53 -17.59 -40.49
CA PRO A 848 15.05 -18.95 -40.34
C PRO A 848 16.56 -18.98 -40.62
N GLY A 849 17.33 -19.67 -39.78
CA GLY A 849 18.80 -19.65 -39.86
C GLY A 849 19.48 -18.52 -39.07
N SER A 850 18.73 -17.71 -38.29
CA SER A 850 19.29 -16.60 -37.51
C SER A 850 19.54 -16.96 -36.05
N LEU A 851 20.40 -16.16 -35.41
CA LEU A 851 20.73 -16.26 -33.99
C LEU A 851 20.04 -15.12 -33.23
N ALA A 852 19.12 -15.45 -32.33
CA ALA A 852 18.38 -14.49 -31.53
C ALA A 852 18.98 -14.41 -30.13
N VAL A 853 19.48 -13.23 -29.74
CA VAL A 853 20.03 -13.00 -28.39
C VAL A 853 19.12 -12.06 -27.61
N ALA A 854 18.64 -12.51 -26.45
CA ALA A 854 17.87 -11.73 -25.50
C ALA A 854 18.69 -11.42 -24.24
N LEU A 855 18.53 -10.21 -23.70
CA LEU A 855 19.21 -9.74 -22.50
C LEU A 855 18.19 -9.44 -21.39
N ALA A 856 18.53 -9.84 -20.18
CA ALA A 856 17.82 -9.44 -18.96
C ALA A 856 18.13 -7.98 -18.59
N HIS A 857 17.27 -7.37 -17.78
CA HIS A 857 17.39 -5.97 -17.37
C HIS A 857 18.73 -5.64 -16.69
N PRO A 858 19.26 -6.47 -15.78
CA PRO A 858 20.56 -6.19 -15.16
C PRO A 858 21.70 -6.10 -16.19
N VAL A 859 21.67 -6.93 -17.24
CA VAL A 859 22.70 -6.94 -18.29
C VAL A 859 22.54 -5.73 -19.21
N TYR A 860 21.29 -5.34 -19.52
CA TYR A 860 20.98 -4.13 -20.28
C TYR A 860 21.49 -2.86 -19.56
N GLU A 861 21.14 -2.69 -18.28
CA GLU A 861 21.58 -1.55 -17.46
C GLU A 861 23.10 -1.49 -17.37
N GLU A 862 23.74 -2.64 -17.15
CA GLU A 862 25.20 -2.73 -17.02
C GLU A 862 25.93 -2.37 -18.33
N LEU A 863 25.41 -2.78 -19.50
CA LEU A 863 25.92 -2.35 -20.80
C LEU A 863 25.73 -0.84 -21.01
N GLY A 864 24.56 -0.31 -20.62
CA GLY A 864 24.26 1.11 -20.71
C GLY A 864 25.20 1.98 -19.88
N ALA A 865 25.44 1.57 -18.64
CA ALA A 865 26.30 2.28 -17.71
C ALA A 865 27.79 2.23 -18.08
N LEU A 866 28.28 1.07 -18.54
CA LEU A 866 29.71 0.85 -18.74
C LEU A 866 30.16 1.13 -20.18
N VAL A 867 29.39 0.69 -21.18
CA VAL A 867 29.76 0.80 -22.61
C VAL A 867 29.11 2.02 -23.26
N GLY A 868 27.99 2.49 -22.73
CA GLY A 868 27.31 3.70 -23.17
C GLY A 868 26.13 3.45 -24.13
N PRO A 869 25.41 4.52 -24.52
CA PRO A 869 24.12 4.44 -25.20
C PRO A 869 24.19 3.83 -26.60
N THR A 870 25.36 3.82 -27.25
CA THR A 870 25.58 3.17 -28.56
C THR A 870 25.31 1.67 -28.49
N ALA A 871 25.66 1.01 -27.37
CA ALA A 871 25.39 -0.40 -27.15
C ALA A 871 23.89 -0.69 -26.91
N LEU A 872 23.12 0.30 -26.46
CA LEU A 872 21.69 0.16 -26.20
C LEU A 872 20.81 0.38 -27.43
N ARG A 873 21.29 1.13 -28.44
CA ARG A 873 20.51 1.43 -29.66
C ARG A 873 20.20 0.22 -30.53
N THR A 874 21.01 -0.83 -30.43
CA THR A 874 20.85 -2.12 -31.10
C THR A 874 20.02 -3.11 -30.28
N LEU A 875 19.51 -2.69 -29.11
CA LEU A 875 18.62 -3.48 -28.26
C LEU A 875 17.19 -2.96 -28.41
N VAL A 876 16.28 -3.85 -28.80
CA VAL A 876 14.86 -3.55 -28.94
C VAL A 876 14.11 -4.19 -27.77
N PRO A 877 13.26 -3.45 -27.04
CA PRO A 877 12.50 -4.04 -25.94
C PRO A 877 11.60 -5.17 -26.45
N LEU A 878 11.57 -6.28 -25.71
CA LEU A 878 10.68 -7.42 -26.01
C LEU A 878 9.22 -7.11 -25.65
N GLY A 879 9.00 -6.10 -24.82
CA GLY A 879 7.70 -5.59 -24.39
C GLY A 879 7.88 -4.37 -23.47
N GLY A 880 7.32 -4.37 -22.25
CA GLY A 880 7.56 -3.29 -21.28
C GLY A 880 9.04 -3.20 -20.82
N ASP A 881 9.43 -2.11 -20.16
CA ASP A 881 10.83 -1.82 -19.74
C ASP A 881 11.46 -2.85 -18.79
N THR A 882 10.74 -3.90 -18.38
CA THR A 882 11.23 -4.99 -17.50
C THR A 882 11.10 -6.39 -18.14
N GLU A 883 10.63 -6.48 -19.38
CA GLU A 883 10.37 -7.76 -20.06
C GLU A 883 11.58 -8.31 -20.82
N GLY A 884 12.68 -7.56 -20.87
CA GLY A 884 13.92 -7.94 -21.54
C GLY A 884 14.13 -7.23 -22.87
N TRP A 885 15.32 -7.37 -23.44
CA TRP A 885 15.71 -6.71 -24.70
C TRP A 885 16.25 -7.72 -25.69
N LEU A 886 15.88 -7.56 -26.94
CA LEU A 886 16.32 -8.37 -28.05
C LEU A 886 17.41 -7.64 -28.84
N TRP A 887 18.58 -8.27 -28.96
CA TRP A 887 19.70 -7.72 -29.70
C TRP A 887 19.48 -7.83 -31.21
N THR A 888 19.41 -6.71 -31.93
CA THR A 888 19.19 -6.66 -33.38
C THR A 888 20.47 -6.56 -34.21
N GLY A 889 21.64 -6.42 -33.58
CA GLY A 889 22.94 -6.35 -34.26
C GLY A 889 23.62 -7.71 -34.45
N ASP A 890 24.92 -7.69 -34.76
CA ASP A 890 25.75 -8.90 -34.84
C ASP A 890 26.03 -9.46 -33.44
N CYS A 891 25.94 -10.78 -33.26
CA CYS A 891 26.23 -11.44 -31.99
C CYS A 891 27.69 -11.21 -31.54
N ALA A 892 28.62 -11.11 -32.49
CA ALA A 892 30.02 -10.80 -32.18
C ALA A 892 30.19 -9.40 -31.60
N GLU A 893 29.38 -8.43 -32.02
CA GLU A 893 29.38 -7.06 -31.48
C GLU A 893 28.87 -7.03 -30.03
N LEU A 894 27.82 -7.79 -29.72
CA LEU A 894 27.34 -7.95 -28.36
C LEU A 894 28.38 -8.66 -27.48
N GLY A 895 29.06 -9.67 -28.01
CA GLY A 895 30.14 -10.37 -27.31
C GLY A 895 31.31 -9.45 -26.96
N LEU A 896 31.70 -8.56 -27.88
CA LEU A 896 32.69 -7.52 -27.64
C LEU A 896 32.21 -6.51 -26.59
N ALA A 897 30.96 -6.06 -26.66
CA ALA A 897 30.39 -5.12 -25.69
C ALA A 897 30.35 -5.70 -24.26
N LEU A 898 30.00 -6.98 -24.10
CA LEU A 898 30.03 -7.65 -22.79
C LEU A 898 31.46 -7.88 -22.27
N THR A 899 32.41 -8.19 -23.17
CA THR A 899 33.83 -8.29 -22.83
C THR A 899 34.38 -6.95 -22.34
N GLU A 900 34.07 -5.87 -23.06
CA GLU A 900 34.44 -4.51 -22.70
C GLU A 900 33.78 -4.09 -21.37
N ALA A 901 32.49 -4.36 -21.18
CA ALA A 901 31.81 -4.11 -19.91
C ALA A 901 32.51 -4.84 -18.76
N ALA A 902 32.95 -6.09 -18.96
CA ALA A 902 33.70 -6.84 -17.95
C ALA A 902 35.08 -6.24 -17.64
N ASP A 903 35.78 -5.73 -18.66
CA ASP A 903 37.07 -5.05 -18.49
C ASP A 903 36.89 -3.73 -17.72
N LEU A 904 35.80 -3.01 -17.98
CA LEU A 904 35.44 -1.77 -17.29
C LEU A 904 34.96 -2.01 -15.85
N ARG A 905 34.24 -3.12 -15.60
CA ARG A 905 33.78 -3.56 -14.27
C ARG A 905 34.94 -3.82 -13.31
N GLY A 906 36.10 -4.20 -13.83
CA GLY A 906 37.32 -4.50 -13.05
C GLY A 906 38.15 -3.29 -12.59
N VAL A 907 37.82 -2.06 -12.99
CA VAL A 907 38.63 -0.87 -12.68
C VAL A 907 38.07 -0.11 -11.48
N GLY A 908 38.40 -0.60 -10.28
CA GLY A 908 38.52 0.29 -9.13
C GLY A 908 39.51 1.42 -9.44
N VAL A 909 39.33 2.60 -8.85
CA VAL A 909 40.31 3.68 -9.01
C VAL A 909 41.63 3.27 -8.36
N ASP A 910 42.74 3.42 -9.08
CA ASP A 910 44.09 3.01 -8.69
C ASP A 910 44.86 4.10 -7.92
N TRP A 911 44.24 5.27 -7.71
CA TRP A 911 44.80 6.38 -6.93
C TRP A 911 44.23 6.46 -5.51
N PRO A 912 44.97 7.06 -4.56
CA PRO A 912 44.50 7.25 -3.20
C PRO A 912 43.30 8.21 -3.16
N THR A 913 42.11 7.69 -2.91
CA THR A 913 40.87 8.49 -2.88
C THR A 913 40.64 9.22 -1.56
N CYS A 914 39.91 10.33 -1.64
CA CYS A 914 39.51 11.18 -0.53
C CYS A 914 38.61 10.45 0.46
N GLY A 915 37.70 9.59 -0.02
CA GLY A 915 36.85 8.75 0.82
C GLY A 915 35.79 9.50 1.64
N ARG A 916 35.87 10.84 1.73
CA ARG A 916 34.87 11.70 2.37
C ARG A 916 33.55 11.54 1.63
N ARG A 917 32.48 11.24 2.37
CA ARG A 917 31.14 11.14 1.79
C ARG A 917 30.57 12.54 1.65
N SER A 918 30.22 12.93 0.43
CA SER A 918 29.57 14.22 0.18
C SER A 918 28.25 14.33 0.94
N ALA A 919 27.91 15.54 1.38
CA ALA A 919 26.60 15.85 1.96
C ALA A 919 25.47 15.76 0.91
N GLU A 920 25.81 15.99 -0.37
CA GLU A 920 24.91 15.91 -1.52
C GLU A 920 24.90 14.49 -2.15
N PRO A 921 23.77 14.02 -2.71
CA PRO A 921 23.70 12.77 -3.48
C PRO A 921 24.45 12.89 -4.84
N PRO A 922 25.20 11.85 -5.30
CA PRO A 922 25.29 10.49 -4.76
C PRO A 922 26.24 10.35 -3.59
N ARG A 923 25.82 9.58 -2.59
CA ARG A 923 26.61 9.20 -1.39
C ARG A 923 27.73 8.20 -1.65
N ALA A 924 28.24 8.12 -2.87
CA ALA A 924 29.48 7.43 -3.13
C ALA A 924 30.60 8.10 -2.30
N PRO A 925 31.55 7.33 -1.73
CA PRO A 925 32.75 7.94 -1.16
C PRO A 925 33.43 8.76 -2.26
N CYS A 926 33.81 10.00 -1.94
CA CYS A 926 34.46 10.86 -2.91
C CYS A 926 35.69 10.16 -3.48
N THR A 927 35.67 9.94 -4.79
CA THR A 927 36.75 9.29 -5.55
C THR A 927 37.86 10.28 -5.92
N GLY A 928 37.74 11.54 -5.52
CA GLY A 928 38.76 12.57 -5.73
C GLY A 928 40.10 12.18 -5.13
N ILE A 929 41.18 12.41 -5.85
CA ILE A 929 42.53 12.08 -5.40
C ILE A 929 42.91 12.91 -4.17
N ARG A 930 43.59 12.28 -3.21
CA ARG A 930 44.18 12.99 -2.06
C ARG A 930 45.37 13.82 -2.51
N LEU A 931 45.35 15.11 -2.16
CA LEU A 931 46.44 16.03 -2.52
C LEU A 931 47.71 15.72 -1.69
N PRO A 932 48.92 15.92 -2.24
CA PRO A 932 50.17 15.72 -1.49
C PRO A 932 50.19 16.54 -0.20
N GLY A 933 50.42 15.88 0.94
CA GLY A 933 50.42 16.53 2.26
C GLY A 933 49.03 16.71 2.90
N HIS A 934 47.95 16.27 2.23
CA HIS A 934 46.58 16.33 2.74
C HIS A 934 45.92 14.95 2.73
N ASP A 935 44.96 14.72 3.63
CA ASP A 935 44.15 13.51 3.70
C ASP A 935 42.90 13.57 2.80
N ARG A 936 42.71 14.67 2.07
CA ARG A 936 41.51 14.97 1.27
C ARG A 936 41.84 15.47 -0.14
N CYS A 937 40.84 15.45 -1.01
CA CYS A 937 40.89 16.09 -2.33
C CYS A 937 40.67 17.60 -2.25
N LEU A 938 41.02 18.32 -3.32
CA LEU A 938 40.90 19.78 -3.41
C LEU A 938 39.51 20.30 -3.00
N ALA A 939 38.44 19.63 -3.44
CA ALA A 939 37.05 20.01 -3.16
C ALA A 939 36.62 19.81 -1.70
N HIS A 940 37.42 19.10 -0.89
CA HIS A 940 37.09 18.78 0.50
C HIS A 940 38.13 19.32 1.51
N LEU A 941 39.10 20.09 1.04
CA LEU A 941 39.95 20.88 1.92
C LEU A 941 39.13 21.94 2.65
N GLU A 942 39.52 22.26 3.88
CA GLU A 942 38.93 23.41 4.55
C GLU A 942 39.36 24.71 3.84
N PRO A 943 38.58 25.81 3.89
CA PRO A 943 38.86 27.01 3.12
C PRO A 943 40.30 27.53 3.28
N ASP A 944 40.86 27.55 4.50
CA ASP A 944 42.23 28.02 4.72
C ASP A 944 43.29 27.12 4.08
N GLU A 945 43.06 25.80 4.07
CA GLU A 945 43.92 24.80 3.45
C GLU A 945 43.85 24.87 1.91
N GLU A 946 42.65 25.06 1.36
CA GLU A 946 42.43 25.31 -0.07
C GLU A 946 43.22 26.55 -0.53
N HIS A 947 43.06 27.68 0.18
CA HIS A 947 43.80 28.91 -0.14
C HIS A 947 45.31 28.77 0.03
N ALA A 948 45.77 27.94 0.97
CA ALA A 948 47.19 27.63 1.10
C ALA A 948 47.72 26.81 -0.08
N TYR A 949 47.00 25.75 -0.46
CA TYR A 949 47.34 24.89 -1.59
C TYR A 949 47.37 25.69 -2.91
N LEU A 950 46.33 26.48 -3.20
CA LEU A 950 46.26 27.26 -4.44
C LEU A 950 47.41 28.27 -4.58
N ARG A 951 47.92 28.84 -3.47
CA ARG A 951 49.08 29.74 -3.48
C ARG A 951 50.41 29.05 -3.79
N THR A 952 50.47 27.72 -3.71
CA THR A 952 51.66 26.96 -4.12
C THR A 952 51.78 26.86 -5.64
N LEU A 953 50.65 26.97 -6.35
CA LEU A 953 50.60 26.83 -7.80
C LEU A 953 51.22 28.05 -8.50
N ARG A 954 51.84 27.79 -9.65
CA ARG A 954 52.39 28.77 -10.59
C ARG A 954 51.88 28.47 -12.00
N PRO A 955 51.85 29.46 -12.90
CA PRO A 955 51.58 29.23 -14.32
C PRO A 955 52.44 28.08 -14.87
N GLY A 956 51.80 27.09 -15.49
CA GLY A 956 52.44 25.87 -16.00
C GLY A 956 52.70 24.76 -14.96
N SER A 957 52.15 24.85 -13.74
CA SER A 957 52.31 23.78 -12.74
C SER A 957 51.59 22.49 -13.17
N PRO A 958 52.15 21.30 -12.87
CA PRO A 958 51.44 20.05 -13.06
C PRO A 958 50.30 19.90 -12.03
N LEU A 959 49.19 19.31 -12.45
CA LEU A 959 47.99 19.11 -11.65
C LEU A 959 47.53 17.65 -11.76
N ASP A 960 47.35 17.01 -10.61
CA ASP A 960 46.62 15.75 -10.50
C ASP A 960 45.38 15.98 -9.63
N LEU A 961 44.22 16.04 -10.29
CA LEU A 961 42.92 16.35 -9.70
C LEU A 961 41.86 15.31 -10.10
N ARG A 962 42.30 14.09 -10.43
CA ARG A 962 41.44 12.96 -10.80
C ARG A 962 40.33 12.71 -9.76
N GLY A 963 39.12 12.41 -10.23
CA GLY A 963 37.94 12.14 -9.41
C GLY A 963 37.36 13.34 -8.64
N THR A 964 37.94 14.54 -8.78
CA THR A 964 37.54 15.72 -8.00
C THR A 964 36.28 16.37 -8.58
N THR A 965 35.37 16.84 -7.72
CA THR A 965 34.18 17.60 -8.12
C THR A 965 34.44 19.09 -7.98
N PHE A 966 34.35 19.85 -9.08
CA PHE A 966 34.48 21.30 -9.12
C PHE A 966 33.10 21.94 -9.11
N LYS A 967 32.78 22.60 -7.99
CA LYS A 967 31.53 23.33 -7.77
C LYS A 967 31.82 24.57 -6.92
N GLU A 968 30.84 25.46 -6.82
CA GLU A 968 30.89 26.66 -5.96
C GLU A 968 32.10 27.57 -6.33
N GLY A 969 32.42 27.64 -7.62
CA GLY A 969 33.49 28.50 -8.15
C GLY A 969 34.91 28.00 -7.88
N LEU A 970 35.08 26.74 -7.45
CA LEU A 970 36.38 26.14 -7.18
C LEU A 970 37.26 26.09 -8.44
N LEU A 971 36.65 25.80 -9.59
CA LEU A 971 37.38 25.78 -10.86
C LEU A 971 37.98 27.15 -11.18
N GLN A 972 37.22 28.24 -10.98
CA GLN A 972 37.68 29.60 -11.27
C GLN A 972 38.84 29.98 -10.35
N ARG A 973 38.75 29.67 -9.05
CA ARG A 973 39.84 29.92 -8.10
C ARG A 973 41.12 29.16 -8.48
N LEU A 974 40.99 27.93 -8.98
CA LEU A 974 42.11 27.14 -9.49
C LEU A 974 42.73 27.78 -10.74
N LEU A 975 41.92 28.14 -11.74
CA LEU A 975 42.39 28.74 -12.99
C LEU A 975 43.04 30.11 -12.75
N ASP A 976 42.50 30.92 -11.84
CA ASP A 976 43.08 32.20 -11.42
C ASP A 976 44.46 32.03 -10.80
N ALA A 977 44.67 30.97 -10.00
CA ALA A 977 45.98 30.67 -9.38
C ALA A 977 47.05 30.26 -10.41
N LEU A 978 46.63 29.74 -11.57
CA LEU A 978 47.50 29.31 -12.67
C LEU A 978 47.74 30.42 -13.71
N ARG A 979 47.21 31.62 -13.46
CA ARG A 979 47.35 32.77 -14.35
C ARG A 979 48.46 33.70 -13.87
N ALA A 980 49.39 34.05 -14.77
CA ALA A 980 50.49 34.96 -14.46
C ALA A 980 50.01 36.42 -14.28
N SER A 981 49.09 36.86 -15.13
CA SER A 981 48.45 38.18 -15.05
C SER A 981 47.10 38.16 -15.77
N ARG A 982 46.19 39.09 -15.46
CA ARG A 982 44.83 39.11 -16.04
C ARG A 982 44.79 39.10 -17.58
N SER A 983 45.84 39.61 -18.23
CA SER A 983 45.95 39.69 -19.70
C SER A 983 46.64 38.49 -20.35
N GLN A 984 47.19 37.56 -19.57
CA GLN A 984 47.84 36.35 -20.09
C GLN A 984 46.88 35.14 -19.99
N PRO A 985 47.00 34.18 -20.90
CA PRO A 985 46.21 32.96 -20.85
C PRO A 985 46.54 32.14 -19.59
N VAL A 986 45.59 31.30 -19.18
CA VAL A 986 45.84 30.30 -18.13
C VAL A 986 46.76 29.24 -18.71
N THR A 987 47.83 28.90 -17.99
CA THR A 987 48.80 27.90 -18.44
C THR A 987 48.82 26.73 -17.46
N LEU A 988 48.62 25.52 -17.97
CA LEU A 988 48.67 24.28 -17.20
C LEU A 988 49.86 23.45 -17.68
N GLY A 989 50.55 22.79 -16.75
CA GLY A 989 51.56 21.80 -17.08
C GLY A 989 50.91 20.48 -17.51
N GLU A 990 51.37 19.37 -16.94
CA GLU A 990 50.68 18.09 -17.05
C GLU A 990 49.38 18.12 -16.24
N ALA A 991 48.25 17.71 -16.83
CA ALA A 991 46.95 17.90 -16.23
C ALA A 991 46.09 16.62 -16.23
N ALA A 992 45.88 16.02 -15.06
CA ALA A 992 45.07 14.82 -14.89
C ALA A 992 43.74 15.12 -14.18
N PHE A 993 42.65 14.97 -14.92
CA PHE A 993 41.25 15.19 -14.51
C PHE A 993 40.37 13.97 -14.77
N ASP A 994 40.95 12.78 -14.87
CA ASP A 994 40.20 11.53 -15.09
C ASP A 994 39.10 11.36 -14.04
N ARG A 995 37.89 11.05 -14.50
CA ARG A 995 36.69 10.92 -13.65
C ARG A 995 36.34 12.17 -12.81
N ALA A 996 36.89 13.33 -13.13
CA ALA A 996 36.51 14.59 -12.47
C ALA A 996 35.10 15.03 -12.89
N THR A 997 34.41 15.80 -12.05
CA THR A 997 33.09 16.36 -12.36
C THR A 997 33.15 17.88 -12.29
N PHE A 998 32.90 18.56 -13.41
CA PHE A 998 32.85 20.01 -13.52
C PHE A 998 31.40 20.48 -13.52
N VAL A 999 30.91 20.91 -12.35
CA VAL A 999 29.63 21.62 -12.21
C VAL A 999 29.82 23.10 -12.55
N ASP A 1000 30.96 23.66 -12.16
CA ASP A 1000 31.37 25.00 -12.58
C ASP A 1000 31.59 25.06 -14.10
N ASP A 1001 31.20 26.17 -14.73
CA ASP A 1001 31.44 26.42 -16.15
C ASP A 1001 32.94 26.68 -16.41
N TRP A 1002 33.51 26.07 -17.44
CA TRP A 1002 34.76 26.56 -18.03
C TRP A 1002 34.44 27.80 -18.85
N ASN A 1003 34.53 28.98 -18.23
CA ASN A 1003 34.15 30.26 -18.82
C ASN A 1003 35.31 30.99 -19.52
N GLU A 1004 36.48 30.37 -19.60
CA GLU A 1004 37.69 30.97 -20.13
C GLU A 1004 38.19 30.17 -21.31
N GLY A 1005 38.14 30.75 -22.52
CA GLY A 1005 38.78 30.20 -23.71
C GLY A 1005 40.24 30.64 -23.81
N GLY A 1006 41.02 29.97 -24.66
CA GLY A 1006 42.43 30.30 -24.85
C GLY A 1006 43.37 29.74 -23.78
N ILE A 1007 43.03 28.59 -23.20
CA ILE A 1007 43.86 27.93 -22.19
C ILE A 1007 45.03 27.21 -22.87
N GLU A 1008 46.23 27.31 -22.30
CA GLU A 1008 47.44 26.66 -22.81
C GLU A 1008 47.81 25.47 -21.93
N PHE A 1009 47.61 24.26 -22.44
CA PHE A 1009 48.10 23.01 -21.84
C PHE A 1009 49.49 22.72 -22.42
N LEU A 1010 50.53 22.97 -21.63
CA LEU A 1010 51.92 22.91 -22.06
C LEU A 1010 52.44 21.47 -22.19
N ALA A 1011 51.76 20.50 -21.56
CA ALA A 1011 52.06 19.07 -21.63
C ALA A 1011 50.77 18.25 -21.87
N GLY A 1012 50.80 16.95 -21.60
CA GLY A 1012 49.64 16.07 -21.78
C GLY A 1012 48.49 16.39 -20.81
N ALA A 1013 47.26 16.21 -21.28
CA ALA A 1013 46.04 16.47 -20.50
C ALA A 1013 45.06 15.29 -20.59
N SER A 1014 44.53 14.82 -19.47
CA SER A 1014 43.60 13.69 -19.43
C SER A 1014 42.31 14.07 -18.72
N PHE A 1015 41.20 13.83 -19.40
CA PHE A 1015 39.81 14.04 -18.97
C PHE A 1015 39.01 12.75 -19.15
N THR A 1016 39.66 11.60 -19.11
CA THR A 1016 39.02 10.31 -19.36
C THR A 1016 37.87 10.10 -18.38
N ARG A 1017 36.65 9.91 -18.90
CA ARG A 1017 35.40 9.79 -18.15
C ARG A 1017 35.09 10.98 -17.23
N ALA A 1018 35.60 12.16 -17.54
CA ALA A 1018 35.20 13.38 -16.85
C ALA A 1018 33.76 13.77 -17.23
N VAL A 1019 33.04 14.39 -16.30
CA VAL A 1019 31.67 14.87 -16.52
C VAL A 1019 31.67 16.39 -16.49
N PHE A 1020 31.33 17.02 -17.61
CA PHE A 1020 31.10 18.46 -17.73
C PHE A 1020 29.60 18.74 -17.61
N ALA A 1021 29.16 18.97 -16.38
CA ALA A 1021 27.78 19.36 -16.08
C ALA A 1021 27.54 20.85 -16.40
N GLY A 1022 28.53 21.70 -16.12
CA GLY A 1022 28.60 23.07 -16.62
C GLY A 1022 28.98 23.16 -18.11
N ARG A 1023 28.99 24.37 -18.65
CA ARG A 1023 29.44 24.66 -20.03
C ARG A 1023 30.96 24.54 -20.12
N ALA A 1024 31.44 23.73 -21.05
CA ALA A 1024 32.86 23.54 -21.31
C ALA A 1024 33.31 24.44 -22.48
N ARG A 1025 33.56 25.74 -22.24
CA ARG A 1025 34.06 26.66 -23.28
C ARG A 1025 35.58 26.64 -23.34
N LEU A 1026 36.12 25.64 -24.02
CA LEU A 1026 37.54 25.46 -24.25
C LEU A 1026 37.99 26.01 -25.61
N GLY A 1027 37.14 26.77 -26.31
CA GLY A 1027 37.49 27.41 -27.58
C GLY A 1027 38.78 28.24 -27.52
N LYS A 1028 39.52 28.26 -28.61
CA LYS A 1028 40.83 28.91 -28.80
C LYS A 1028 41.97 28.33 -27.93
N SER A 1029 41.74 27.22 -27.23
CA SER A 1029 42.76 26.60 -26.38
C SER A 1029 43.84 25.89 -27.20
N THR A 1030 45.04 25.76 -26.63
CA THR A 1030 46.16 25.04 -27.23
C THR A 1030 46.56 23.87 -26.35
N PHE A 1031 46.54 22.67 -26.91
CA PHE A 1031 47.00 21.42 -26.31
C PHE A 1031 48.34 21.04 -26.96
N ALA A 1032 49.44 21.30 -26.26
CA ALA A 1032 50.78 21.06 -26.79
C ALA A 1032 51.17 19.57 -26.76
N GLY A 1033 50.63 18.80 -25.80
CA GLY A 1033 50.81 17.35 -25.68
C GLY A 1033 49.56 16.55 -26.08
N PRO A 1034 49.58 15.21 -25.88
CA PRO A 1034 48.42 14.35 -26.14
C PRO A 1034 47.28 14.66 -25.16
N VAL A 1035 46.04 14.54 -25.65
CA VAL A 1035 44.83 14.79 -24.86
C VAL A 1035 43.82 13.65 -24.96
N SER A 1036 43.27 13.22 -23.81
CA SER A 1036 42.20 12.22 -23.77
C SER A 1036 40.92 12.79 -23.15
N PHE A 1037 39.82 12.66 -23.88
CA PHE A 1037 38.43 12.83 -23.46
C PHE A 1037 37.67 11.50 -23.59
N ASP A 1038 38.36 10.35 -23.56
CA ASP A 1038 37.73 9.04 -23.73
C ASP A 1038 36.62 8.82 -22.69
N GLY A 1039 35.40 8.56 -23.16
CA GLY A 1039 34.22 8.37 -22.32
C GLY A 1039 33.78 9.63 -21.54
N ALA A 1040 34.29 10.83 -21.85
CA ALA A 1040 33.86 12.06 -21.21
C ALA A 1040 32.41 12.41 -21.57
N VAL A 1041 31.68 13.02 -20.63
CA VAL A 1041 30.27 13.38 -20.82
C VAL A 1041 30.09 14.89 -20.70
N PHE A 1042 29.64 15.52 -21.78
CA PHE A 1042 29.29 16.94 -21.85
C PHE A 1042 27.76 17.08 -21.79
N LEU A 1043 27.24 17.41 -20.60
CA LEU A 1043 25.81 17.67 -20.41
C LEU A 1043 25.44 19.08 -20.93
N GLY A 1044 26.35 20.04 -20.75
CA GLY A 1044 26.27 21.37 -21.33
C GLY A 1044 26.87 21.47 -22.75
N VAL A 1045 27.14 22.70 -23.19
CA VAL A 1045 27.86 22.96 -24.46
C VAL A 1045 29.32 22.53 -24.31
N GLY A 1046 29.82 21.72 -25.24
CA GLY A 1046 31.24 21.41 -25.40
C GLY A 1046 31.80 22.18 -26.59
N ASP A 1047 32.45 23.31 -26.30
CA ASP A 1047 32.99 24.23 -27.31
C ASP A 1047 34.52 24.14 -27.34
N PHE A 1048 35.03 23.68 -28.48
CA PHE A 1048 36.45 23.60 -28.84
C PHE A 1048 36.77 24.42 -30.09
N ASP A 1049 35.91 25.39 -30.45
CA ASP A 1049 36.07 26.19 -31.65
C ASP A 1049 37.44 26.90 -31.66
N HIS A 1050 38.10 26.92 -32.82
CA HIS A 1050 39.44 27.52 -33.01
C HIS A 1050 40.57 26.95 -32.14
N SER A 1051 40.38 25.78 -31.52
CA SER A 1051 41.40 25.16 -30.68
C SER A 1051 42.49 24.46 -31.49
N ARG A 1052 43.67 24.27 -30.90
CA ARG A 1052 44.83 23.63 -31.54
C ARG A 1052 45.30 22.43 -30.73
N PHE A 1053 45.39 21.27 -31.38
CA PHE A 1053 45.86 20.01 -30.80
C PHE A 1053 47.14 19.60 -31.51
N HIS A 1054 48.25 19.59 -30.78
CA HIS A 1054 49.58 19.30 -31.34
C HIS A 1054 49.95 17.82 -31.27
N GLY A 1055 49.43 17.07 -30.29
CA GLY A 1055 49.57 15.62 -30.19
C GLY A 1055 48.22 14.91 -30.36
N GLU A 1056 48.22 13.59 -30.17
CA GLU A 1056 47.04 12.73 -30.31
C GLU A 1056 45.85 13.23 -29.48
N ALA A 1057 44.66 13.27 -30.10
CA ALA A 1057 43.43 13.73 -29.46
C ALA A 1057 42.35 12.63 -29.47
N ASP A 1058 42.06 12.10 -28.29
CA ASP A 1058 41.16 10.95 -28.11
C ASP A 1058 39.80 11.36 -27.54
N PHE A 1059 38.77 11.40 -28.38
CA PHE A 1059 37.36 11.61 -28.02
C PHE A 1059 36.53 10.32 -28.14
N ARG A 1060 37.16 9.14 -28.08
CA ARG A 1060 36.43 7.87 -28.18
C ARG A 1060 35.36 7.78 -27.11
N ARG A 1061 34.17 7.28 -27.47
CA ARG A 1061 33.03 7.12 -26.54
C ARG A 1061 32.60 8.40 -25.81
N ALA A 1062 33.08 9.57 -26.22
CA ALA A 1062 32.64 10.83 -25.64
C ALA A 1062 31.15 11.07 -25.95
N GLN A 1063 30.42 11.63 -25.00
CA GLN A 1063 29.00 11.92 -25.12
C GLN A 1063 28.75 13.42 -25.04
N PHE A 1064 28.32 14.01 -26.15
CA PHE A 1064 27.90 15.41 -26.23
C PHE A 1064 26.38 15.49 -26.24
N ARG A 1065 25.79 15.74 -25.07
CA ARG A 1065 24.34 15.96 -24.95
C ARG A 1065 23.93 17.36 -25.38
N GLY A 1066 24.77 18.35 -25.09
CA GLY A 1066 24.67 19.70 -25.65
C GLY A 1066 25.34 19.84 -27.02
N LEU A 1067 25.37 21.07 -27.53
CA LEU A 1067 26.07 21.39 -28.79
C LEU A 1067 27.56 21.07 -28.68
N ALA A 1068 28.09 20.43 -29.72
CA ALA A 1068 29.50 20.11 -29.87
C ALA A 1068 30.11 21.01 -30.96
N GLY A 1069 30.96 21.96 -30.55
CA GLY A 1069 31.65 22.89 -31.45
C GLY A 1069 33.11 22.50 -31.63
N PHE A 1070 33.52 22.29 -32.88
CA PHE A 1070 34.90 22.07 -33.31
C PHE A 1070 35.24 22.93 -34.53
N SER A 1071 34.50 24.01 -34.73
CA SER A 1071 34.65 24.85 -35.92
C SER A 1071 36.03 25.50 -35.95
N ASP A 1072 36.67 25.49 -37.12
CA ASP A 1072 38.03 26.01 -37.34
C ASP A 1072 39.10 25.48 -36.36
N SER A 1073 38.87 24.32 -35.75
CA SER A 1073 39.86 23.64 -34.91
C SER A 1073 40.95 22.96 -35.75
N ALA A 1074 42.16 22.85 -35.22
CA ALA A 1074 43.30 22.25 -35.91
C ALA A 1074 43.91 21.11 -35.11
N PHE A 1075 43.89 19.90 -35.68
CA PHE A 1075 44.53 18.69 -35.18
C PHE A 1075 45.77 18.41 -36.02
N LEU A 1076 46.95 18.51 -35.42
CA LEU A 1076 48.23 18.30 -36.09
C LEU A 1076 48.69 16.83 -36.06
N ASP A 1077 48.00 16.00 -35.28
CA ASP A 1077 48.23 14.57 -35.10
C ASP A 1077 46.89 13.79 -35.16
N ASP A 1078 46.92 12.50 -34.86
CA ASP A 1078 45.76 11.61 -34.96
C ASP A 1078 44.61 12.04 -34.03
N VAL A 1079 43.38 11.97 -34.54
CA VAL A 1079 42.15 12.26 -33.79
C VAL A 1079 41.15 11.12 -33.88
N SER A 1080 40.56 10.72 -32.76
CA SER A 1080 39.54 9.67 -32.74
C SER A 1080 38.26 10.13 -32.04
N PHE A 1081 37.15 10.12 -32.76
CA PHE A 1081 35.78 10.23 -32.27
C PHE A 1081 35.06 8.88 -32.31
N ALA A 1082 35.80 7.76 -32.34
CA ALA A 1082 35.18 6.45 -32.54
C ALA A 1082 34.17 6.16 -31.42
N ARG A 1083 32.96 5.73 -31.81
CA ARG A 1083 31.83 5.48 -30.89
C ARG A 1083 31.35 6.69 -30.08
N ALA A 1084 31.77 7.91 -30.41
CA ALA A 1084 31.25 9.11 -29.78
C ALA A 1084 29.75 9.29 -30.11
N VAL A 1085 29.00 9.87 -29.20
CA VAL A 1085 27.57 10.18 -29.38
C VAL A 1085 27.36 11.67 -29.25
N LEU A 1086 26.85 12.28 -30.32
CA LEU A 1086 26.56 13.69 -30.41
C LEU A 1086 25.04 13.84 -30.56
N GLU A 1087 24.37 14.11 -29.43
CA GLU A 1087 22.90 14.13 -29.34
C GLU A 1087 22.31 15.40 -29.95
N ALA A 1088 22.98 16.54 -29.76
CA ALA A 1088 22.63 17.79 -30.40
C ALA A 1088 23.35 17.95 -31.76
N SER A 1089 23.30 19.14 -32.35
CA SER A 1089 24.06 19.44 -33.57
C SER A 1089 25.56 19.47 -33.30
N ALA A 1090 26.33 18.98 -34.28
CA ALA A 1090 27.78 18.96 -34.26
C ALA A 1090 28.33 19.88 -35.36
N ASP A 1091 29.07 20.91 -34.97
CA ASP A 1091 29.71 21.85 -35.89
C ASP A 1091 31.19 21.49 -36.06
N LEU A 1092 31.53 20.87 -37.18
CA LEU A 1092 32.90 20.53 -37.58
C LEU A 1092 33.35 21.39 -38.77
N ASN A 1093 32.70 22.54 -39.02
CA ASN A 1093 33.01 23.38 -40.17
C ASN A 1093 34.42 23.97 -40.05
N GLY A 1094 35.21 23.94 -41.13
CA GLY A 1094 36.58 24.47 -41.13
C GLY A 1094 37.60 23.66 -40.34
N MET A 1095 37.19 22.53 -39.72
CA MET A 1095 38.08 21.63 -38.98
C MET A 1095 39.24 21.16 -39.87
N ARG A 1096 40.47 21.20 -39.36
CA ARG A 1096 41.68 20.77 -40.07
C ARG A 1096 42.33 19.61 -39.33
N VAL A 1097 42.58 18.50 -40.02
CA VAL A 1097 43.30 17.34 -39.48
C VAL A 1097 44.49 17.03 -40.37
N ALA A 1098 45.69 17.03 -39.81
CA ALA A 1098 46.94 16.77 -40.55
C ALA A 1098 47.24 15.26 -40.68
N ALA A 1099 46.87 14.45 -39.68
CA ALA A 1099 47.08 13.00 -39.67
C ALA A 1099 45.74 12.24 -39.82
N ALA A 1100 45.57 11.08 -39.19
CA ALA A 1100 44.37 10.26 -39.34
C ALA A 1100 43.19 10.76 -38.48
N ALA A 1101 41.97 10.58 -38.99
CA ALA A 1101 40.73 10.88 -38.27
C ALA A 1101 39.78 9.67 -38.24
N ASP A 1102 39.45 9.18 -37.06
CA ASP A 1102 38.56 8.04 -36.88
C ASP A 1102 37.22 8.43 -36.26
N PHE A 1103 36.15 8.43 -37.05
CA PHE A 1103 34.75 8.63 -36.63
C PHE A 1103 33.96 7.32 -36.63
N SER A 1104 34.63 6.17 -36.69
CA SER A 1104 33.95 4.88 -36.83
C SER A 1104 32.96 4.64 -35.69
N ARG A 1105 31.75 4.17 -36.05
CA ARG A 1105 30.64 3.89 -35.12
C ARG A 1105 30.17 5.08 -34.29
N ALA A 1106 30.57 6.30 -34.65
CA ALA A 1106 30.01 7.50 -34.02
C ALA A 1106 28.52 7.65 -34.38
N VAL A 1107 27.76 8.30 -33.50
CA VAL A 1107 26.33 8.55 -33.69
C VAL A 1107 26.07 10.05 -33.62
N PHE A 1108 25.64 10.62 -34.73
CA PHE A 1108 25.23 12.01 -34.85
C PHE A 1108 23.70 12.07 -34.92
N CYS A 1109 23.08 12.51 -33.83
CA CYS A 1109 21.63 12.64 -33.75
C CYS A 1109 21.16 13.94 -34.40
N GLY A 1110 21.87 15.05 -34.17
CA GLY A 1110 21.59 16.35 -34.77
C GLY A 1110 22.18 16.53 -36.18
N LEU A 1111 22.08 17.76 -36.70
CA LEU A 1111 22.67 18.10 -37.99
C LEU A 1111 24.20 18.19 -37.84
N THR A 1112 24.94 17.52 -38.72
CA THR A 1112 26.41 17.60 -38.74
C THR A 1112 26.87 18.49 -39.88
N GLY A 1113 27.67 19.52 -39.56
CA GLY A 1113 28.31 20.40 -40.52
C GLY A 1113 29.79 20.04 -40.71
N LEU A 1114 30.23 19.84 -41.96
CA LEU A 1114 31.64 19.62 -42.34
C LEU A 1114 32.11 20.59 -43.43
N SER A 1115 31.51 21.78 -43.52
CA SER A 1115 31.80 22.73 -44.60
C SER A 1115 33.19 23.32 -44.43
N GLY A 1116 34.00 23.31 -45.49
CA GLY A 1116 35.38 23.81 -45.47
C GLY A 1116 36.37 22.99 -44.63
N ALA A 1117 35.96 21.83 -44.09
CA ALA A 1117 36.86 20.96 -43.34
C ALA A 1117 37.94 20.34 -44.25
N SER A 1118 39.17 20.19 -43.76
CA SER A 1118 40.29 19.62 -44.52
C SER A 1118 41.00 18.49 -43.77
N PHE A 1119 41.06 17.30 -44.36
CA PHE A 1119 41.71 16.13 -43.81
C PHE A 1119 42.86 15.72 -44.72
N ALA A 1120 44.10 15.82 -44.23
CA ALA A 1120 45.29 15.45 -44.99
C ALA A 1120 45.59 13.93 -44.90
N GLY A 1121 45.31 13.29 -43.77
CA GLY A 1121 45.45 11.84 -43.59
C GLY A 1121 44.16 11.03 -43.86
N ALA A 1122 44.19 9.75 -43.48
CA ALA A 1122 43.08 8.82 -43.71
C ALA A 1122 41.89 9.11 -42.78
N VAL A 1123 40.67 9.03 -43.30
CA VAL A 1123 39.43 9.28 -42.54
C VAL A 1123 38.50 8.08 -42.56
N SER A 1124 38.08 7.61 -41.38
CA SER A 1124 37.13 6.51 -41.25
C SER A 1124 35.78 6.99 -40.70
N PHE A 1125 34.71 6.76 -41.46
CA PHE A 1125 33.32 6.89 -41.05
C PHE A 1125 32.62 5.52 -41.05
N ALA A 1126 33.39 4.44 -40.84
CA ALA A 1126 32.86 3.09 -40.89
C ALA A 1126 31.77 2.87 -39.83
N SER A 1127 30.61 2.38 -40.22
CA SER A 1127 29.45 2.14 -39.33
C SER A 1127 28.94 3.37 -38.56
N THR A 1128 29.31 4.59 -38.99
CA THR A 1128 28.81 5.84 -38.41
C THR A 1128 27.33 6.01 -38.73
N THR A 1129 26.54 6.56 -37.80
CA THR A 1129 25.11 6.83 -37.99
C THR A 1129 24.83 8.32 -37.97
N TRP A 1130 24.19 8.84 -39.02
CA TRP A 1130 23.61 10.18 -39.06
C TRP A 1130 22.07 10.09 -39.06
N GLU A 1131 21.46 10.52 -37.96
CA GLU A 1131 20.01 10.49 -37.79
C GLU A 1131 19.32 11.64 -38.55
N LEU A 1132 19.72 12.90 -38.32
CA LEU A 1132 19.09 14.06 -38.97
C LEU A 1132 19.73 14.44 -40.32
N GLY A 1133 21.05 14.31 -40.44
CA GLY A 1133 21.73 14.54 -41.72
C GLY A 1133 23.15 15.06 -41.62
N LEU A 1134 23.82 15.06 -42.77
CA LEU A 1134 25.20 15.51 -42.96
C LEU A 1134 25.24 16.54 -44.09
N VAL A 1135 25.76 17.74 -43.80
CA VAL A 1135 25.90 18.83 -44.77
C VAL A 1135 27.35 19.28 -44.84
N SER A 1136 27.87 19.39 -46.05
CA SER A 1136 29.20 19.95 -46.30
C SER A 1136 29.21 20.74 -47.60
N THR A 1137 29.93 21.85 -47.60
CA THR A 1137 30.35 22.54 -48.82
C THR A 1137 31.85 22.79 -48.76
N GLY A 1138 32.58 22.34 -49.79
CA GLY A 1138 34.01 22.61 -49.94
C GLY A 1138 34.94 21.83 -49.01
N ALA A 1139 34.50 20.68 -48.47
CA ALA A 1139 35.41 19.81 -47.71
C ALA A 1139 36.48 19.16 -48.60
N VAL A 1140 37.67 18.96 -48.03
CA VAL A 1140 38.84 18.43 -48.71
C VAL A 1140 39.33 17.18 -47.98
N PHE A 1141 39.44 16.07 -48.70
CA PHE A 1141 40.05 14.83 -48.23
C PHE A 1141 41.23 14.51 -49.15
N GLU A 1142 42.45 14.74 -48.64
CA GLU A 1142 43.69 14.46 -49.37
C GLU A 1142 44.15 13.00 -49.16
N GLY A 1143 43.71 12.35 -48.08
CA GLY A 1143 43.89 10.91 -47.82
C GLY A 1143 42.62 10.08 -48.10
N PRO A 1144 42.70 8.73 -47.94
CA PRO A 1144 41.58 7.85 -48.22
C PRO A 1144 40.44 8.03 -47.20
N VAL A 1145 39.19 7.99 -47.68
CA VAL A 1145 37.98 8.09 -46.85
C VAL A 1145 37.13 6.81 -46.94
N ASN A 1146 36.68 6.28 -45.80
CA ASN A 1146 35.89 5.05 -45.71
C ASN A 1146 34.50 5.28 -45.11
N PHE A 1147 33.42 4.96 -45.82
CA PHE A 1147 32.03 4.99 -45.32
C PHE A 1147 31.39 3.60 -45.17
N GLY A 1148 32.18 2.52 -45.15
CA GLY A 1148 31.68 1.14 -45.08
C GLY A 1148 30.72 0.91 -43.91
N GLY A 1149 29.55 0.33 -44.17
CA GLY A 1149 28.52 0.11 -43.15
C GLY A 1149 27.86 1.35 -42.55
N ALA A 1150 28.17 2.57 -43.00
CA ALA A 1150 27.56 3.80 -42.48
C ALA A 1150 26.06 3.89 -42.77
N THR A 1151 25.31 4.45 -41.82
CA THR A 1151 23.86 4.59 -41.88
C THR A 1151 23.46 6.06 -41.96
N PHE A 1152 22.75 6.42 -43.02
CA PHE A 1152 22.20 7.76 -43.23
C PHE A 1152 20.68 7.67 -43.20
N ARG A 1153 20.05 8.18 -42.14
CA ARG A 1153 18.59 8.22 -41.99
C ARG A 1153 18.01 9.56 -42.47
N GLY A 1154 18.78 10.64 -42.31
CA GLY A 1154 18.40 11.97 -42.72
C GLY A 1154 19.03 12.44 -44.04
N ARG A 1155 18.94 13.75 -44.32
CA ARG A 1155 19.42 14.33 -45.59
C ARG A 1155 20.95 14.38 -45.64
N VAL A 1156 21.53 13.96 -46.76
CA VAL A 1156 22.98 14.08 -47.00
C VAL A 1156 23.22 14.96 -48.23
N ARG A 1157 23.93 16.06 -48.02
CA ARG A 1157 24.30 17.02 -49.07
C ARG A 1157 25.76 17.41 -48.91
N LEU A 1158 26.61 16.83 -49.76
CA LEU A 1158 28.04 17.15 -49.85
C LEU A 1158 28.27 17.86 -51.17
N GLU A 1159 28.68 19.13 -51.15
CA GLU A 1159 28.91 19.94 -52.34
C GLU A 1159 30.36 20.39 -52.43
N GLN A 1160 30.89 20.50 -53.65
CA GLN A 1160 32.26 20.96 -53.90
C GLN A 1160 33.33 20.14 -53.14
N LEU A 1161 33.11 18.84 -52.97
CA LEU A 1161 34.01 17.94 -52.28
C LEU A 1161 35.28 17.71 -53.10
N ARG A 1162 36.45 17.79 -52.47
CA ARG A 1162 37.71 17.37 -53.09
C ARG A 1162 38.14 16.04 -52.49
N LEU A 1163 38.33 15.04 -53.35
CA LEU A 1163 38.80 13.70 -53.00
C LEU A 1163 40.05 13.39 -53.82
N GLN A 1164 41.03 12.72 -53.21
CA GLN A 1164 42.23 12.23 -53.93
C GLN A 1164 41.88 11.13 -54.94
N GLU A 1165 40.96 10.24 -54.58
CA GLU A 1165 40.45 9.16 -55.43
C GLU A 1165 38.97 9.40 -55.79
N PRO A 1166 38.50 8.91 -56.96
CA PRO A 1166 37.08 8.99 -57.29
C PRO A 1166 36.23 8.23 -56.24
N PRO A 1167 35.02 8.70 -55.93
CA PRO A 1167 34.18 8.20 -54.82
C PRO A 1167 33.78 6.71 -54.90
N GLY A 1168 34.09 6.01 -55.99
CA GLY A 1168 33.69 4.62 -56.21
C GLY A 1168 34.22 3.61 -55.17
N SER A 1169 35.39 3.85 -54.56
CA SER A 1169 35.95 3.00 -53.50
C SER A 1169 35.36 3.33 -52.12
N ALA A 1170 35.16 4.62 -51.82
CA ALA A 1170 34.67 5.11 -50.53
C ALA A 1170 33.19 4.80 -50.26
N PHE A 1171 32.37 4.66 -51.32
CA PHE A 1171 30.92 4.41 -51.25
C PHE A 1171 30.51 3.07 -51.90
N ALA A 1172 31.46 2.16 -52.11
CA ALA A 1172 31.30 0.92 -52.90
C ALA A 1172 30.18 -0.01 -52.42
N ASP A 1173 29.89 -0.02 -51.11
CA ASP A 1173 28.98 -0.97 -50.45
C ASP A 1173 27.50 -0.82 -50.85
N ARG A 1174 27.14 0.25 -51.57
CA ARG A 1174 25.76 0.52 -52.05
C ARG A 1174 25.73 1.21 -53.40
N SER A 1175 26.20 0.54 -54.46
CA SER A 1175 26.09 1.02 -55.84
C SER A 1175 24.61 1.32 -56.20
N GLY A 1176 24.30 2.58 -56.53
CA GLY A 1176 22.99 2.99 -57.06
C GLY A 1176 22.08 3.84 -56.16
N ARG A 1177 22.45 4.10 -54.89
CA ARG A 1177 21.66 4.98 -53.98
C ARG A 1177 22.14 6.42 -53.91
N TRP A 1178 23.29 6.75 -54.49
CA TRP A 1178 23.91 8.07 -54.40
C TRP A 1178 23.89 8.76 -55.76
N ALA A 1179 23.50 10.03 -55.79
CA ALA A 1179 23.69 10.90 -56.94
C ALA A 1179 25.07 11.56 -56.81
N VAL A 1180 26.00 11.16 -57.67
CA VAL A 1180 27.37 11.68 -57.71
C VAL A 1180 27.57 12.46 -59.00
N HIS A 1181 27.98 13.72 -58.89
CA HIS A 1181 28.23 14.60 -60.03
C HIS A 1181 29.60 15.25 -59.89
N GLN A 1182 30.44 15.14 -60.91
CA GLN A 1182 31.72 15.87 -60.97
C GLN A 1182 31.50 17.24 -61.62
N ARG A 1183 31.94 18.30 -60.94
CA ARG A 1183 31.90 19.67 -61.45
C ARG A 1183 33.07 19.94 -62.40
N PRO A 1184 32.97 20.96 -63.27
CA PRO A 1184 34.03 21.36 -64.20
C PRO A 1184 35.35 21.78 -63.52
N ASP A 1185 35.30 22.19 -62.26
CA ASP A 1185 36.46 22.58 -61.45
C ASP A 1185 37.17 21.39 -60.78
N GLY A 1186 36.75 20.16 -61.09
CA GLY A 1186 37.31 18.91 -60.55
C GLY A 1186 36.76 18.50 -59.19
N THR A 1187 35.85 19.27 -58.60
CA THR A 1187 35.18 18.93 -57.33
C THR A 1187 33.96 18.02 -57.54
N TRP A 1188 33.48 17.38 -56.47
CA TRP A 1188 32.37 16.43 -56.50
C TRP A 1188 31.18 16.92 -55.68
N ASP A 1189 29.98 16.79 -56.25
CA ASP A 1189 28.72 16.89 -55.51
C ASP A 1189 28.16 15.49 -55.29
N ILE A 1190 27.95 15.14 -54.03
CA ILE A 1190 27.40 13.84 -53.60
C ILE A 1190 26.14 14.11 -52.80
N ARG A 1191 25.03 13.56 -53.28
CA ARG A 1191 23.71 13.68 -52.63
C ARG A 1191 23.10 12.31 -52.47
N LEU A 1192 22.44 12.09 -51.34
CA LEU A 1192 21.52 10.97 -51.16
C LEU A 1192 20.12 11.45 -51.60
N PRO A 1193 19.56 10.99 -52.74
CA PRO A 1193 18.21 11.38 -53.18
C PRO A 1193 17.21 10.95 -52.10
N GLY A 1194 16.39 11.89 -51.64
CA GLY A 1194 15.61 11.74 -50.41
C GLY A 1194 14.58 10.61 -50.43
N ILE A 1195 14.42 9.97 -49.27
CA ILE A 1195 13.14 9.49 -48.79
C ILE A 1195 12.34 10.75 -48.41
N GLY A 1196 11.59 11.32 -49.37
CA GLY A 1196 10.68 12.46 -49.15
C GLY A 1196 11.20 13.82 -49.64
N ASP A 1197 10.73 14.22 -50.82
CA ASP A 1197 10.61 15.61 -51.28
C ASP A 1197 9.13 16.05 -51.14
N GLN A 1198 8.52 15.77 -49.98
CA GLN A 1198 7.16 16.14 -49.60
C GLN A 1198 7.14 16.88 -48.26
#